data_AF-A0A1M5RWR9-F1
#
_entry.id   AF-A0A1M5RWR9-F1
#
_cell.length_a   1.000
_cell.length_b   1.000
_cell.length_c   1.000
_cell.angle_alpha   90.00
_cell.angle_beta   90.00
_cell.angle_gamma   90.00
#
_symmetry.space_group_name_H-M   'P 1'
#
loop_
_entity.id
_entity.type
_entity.pdbx_description
1 polymer ?
#
loop_
_entity_poly.entity_id
_entity_poly.type
_entity_poly.pdbx_seq_one_letter_code
_entity_poly.pdbx_strand_id
1 'polypeptide(L)'
;MVKYINNNKGSSLVFLMIIMTVLILLGVTILTISVTNFKFKMINSKVKKNFYMTEAGLDEAYIIVKNLIIEAIEEGNKSVDDFIMDLDLEEGSIYMKEDGTVDLEALNQAQNELFKDVYKNYILKNIKSRLENSNNYTIESKGIKPQICILNDIFYFSDDRLELDIESTFKRDEIEKKIKVSFVIGVPDYNEPIYITSVANEIPINAVWRKAISSDRDMLIESGNVEINGDIFIKGIDNNGGIILKGDNVALDIDGNIVTEHNFKINSSNNNIEINGNIFAKNFIISEGTNNTIINQDKGSFYLMDDLELNGKSCKMNIKGNFYGISDSSDAQNSDMSSSIVINTDDIGKGSKLNIAGDVIIHGTSFIKTNGRKYQTGESISIKGNYIAYTHPLQYLGDRGDNEESLNSENVVFEYYDPLVLVDRFIDGKKLLVHDKSDYIKFYHDEYRQSSGLNLGTGIVLNESKDLIHTGALVYNGKIVPSHIKVEDQGIINEKRDEFDLYVNKMGDRSIKTEKVTVSDQINYTKITNKFDYNSKKRELIILNKDRKNFAVIGPNGDKSVLPDDVNEVSVDNDLVKGLIITNGDIYLLGEINFMGSIITTGDIYIYNDGLKKISHSIDAVAKLIYKNDILDIFKNNSNNKITLESDIDINKAEHGNGIQITDLIEVRNWKLIR
;
A
#
# COMPACT_ATOMS: atom_id res chain seq x y z
N MET A 1 32.50 -60.31 -144.44
CA MET A 1 32.86 -60.93 -143.14
C MET A 1 32.48 -59.93 -142.06
N VAL A 2 31.33 -60.10 -141.40
CA VAL A 2 30.93 -59.26 -140.27
C VAL A 2 30.49 -60.21 -139.17
N LYS A 3 31.21 -60.20 -138.05
CA LYS A 3 30.92 -61.03 -136.88
C LYS A 3 30.34 -60.12 -135.80
N TYR A 4 29.14 -60.45 -135.36
CA TYR A 4 28.47 -59.85 -134.20
C TYR A 4 28.75 -60.66 -132.94
N ILE A 5 28.79 -59.98 -131.80
CA ILE A 5 28.59 -60.56 -130.46
C ILE A 5 27.67 -59.61 -129.66
N ASN A 6 26.69 -60.19 -128.94
CA ASN A 6 25.67 -59.54 -128.11
C ASN A 6 26.07 -59.43 -126.62
N ASN A 7 25.46 -58.49 -125.88
CA ASN A 7 25.75 -58.22 -124.45
C ASN A 7 24.47 -57.95 -123.60
N ASN A 8 24.42 -58.53 -122.39
CA ASN A 8 23.30 -58.54 -121.42
C ASN A 8 23.22 -57.24 -120.58
N LYS A 9 22.53 -56.21 -121.07
CA LYS A 9 22.45 -54.89 -120.39
C LYS A 9 21.17 -54.63 -119.58
N GLY A 10 20.20 -55.56 -119.55
CA GLY A 10 18.86 -55.34 -118.97
C GLY A 10 18.70 -55.57 -117.45
N SER A 11 19.31 -56.62 -116.87
CA SER A 11 19.14 -56.95 -115.44
C SER A 11 19.88 -55.99 -114.50
N SER A 12 21.02 -55.44 -114.94
CA SER A 12 21.76 -54.41 -114.22
C SER A 12 20.95 -53.13 -114.02
N LEU A 13 20.08 -52.78 -114.98
CA LEU A 13 19.20 -51.62 -114.88
C LEU A 13 18.13 -51.79 -113.79
N VAL A 14 17.51 -52.98 -113.70
CA VAL A 14 16.49 -53.27 -112.69
C VAL A 14 17.10 -53.32 -111.28
N PHE A 15 18.28 -53.93 -111.11
CA PHE A 15 18.98 -53.97 -109.83
C PHE A 15 19.41 -52.57 -109.36
N LEU A 16 19.86 -51.71 -110.29
CA LEU A 16 20.16 -50.30 -110.06
C LEU A 16 18.91 -49.54 -109.59
N MET A 17 17.74 -49.77 -110.23
CA MET A 17 16.49 -49.13 -109.82
C MET A 17 16.04 -49.55 -108.41
N ILE A 18 16.17 -50.82 -108.04
CA ILE A 18 15.85 -51.31 -106.69
C ILE A 18 16.79 -50.67 -105.66
N ILE A 19 18.11 -50.66 -105.90
CA ILE A 19 19.08 -50.02 -105.02
C ILE A 19 18.80 -48.52 -104.88
N MET A 20 18.52 -47.81 -105.97
CA MET A 20 18.17 -46.38 -105.93
C MET A 20 16.88 -46.14 -105.16
N THR A 21 15.87 -47.00 -105.29
CA THR A 21 14.62 -46.90 -104.52
C THR A 21 14.87 -47.10 -103.03
N VAL A 22 15.70 -48.08 -102.65
CA VAL A 22 16.10 -48.32 -101.26
C VAL A 22 16.91 -47.15 -100.69
N LEU A 23 17.85 -46.58 -101.47
CA LEU A 23 18.63 -45.40 -101.08
C LEU A 23 17.76 -44.15 -100.92
N ILE A 24 16.80 -43.94 -101.83
CA ILE A 24 15.83 -42.84 -101.74
C ILE A 24 14.94 -43.03 -100.50
N LEU A 25 14.44 -44.24 -100.24
CA LEU A 25 13.68 -44.56 -99.04
C LEU A 25 14.49 -44.27 -97.77
N LEU A 26 15.74 -44.74 -97.69
CA LEU A 26 16.65 -44.45 -96.57
C LEU A 26 16.88 -42.94 -96.40
N GLY A 27 17.13 -42.22 -97.50
CA GLY A 27 17.34 -40.77 -97.49
C GLY A 27 16.11 -39.99 -97.01
N VAL A 28 14.92 -40.34 -97.50
CA VAL A 28 13.65 -39.74 -97.06
C VAL A 28 13.38 -40.06 -95.59
N THR A 29 13.70 -41.27 -95.14
CA THR A 29 13.52 -41.68 -93.72
C THR A 29 14.41 -40.86 -92.78
N ILE A 30 15.71 -40.70 -93.10
CA ILE A 30 16.65 -39.88 -92.32
C ILE A 30 16.22 -38.40 -92.28
N LEU A 31 15.77 -37.86 -93.42
CA LEU A 31 15.31 -36.48 -93.52
C LEU A 31 14.02 -36.28 -92.71
N THR A 32 13.09 -37.24 -92.75
CA THR A 32 11.86 -37.22 -91.95
C THR A 32 12.16 -37.27 -90.45
N ILE A 33 13.07 -38.13 -89.99
CA ILE A 33 13.52 -38.17 -88.59
C ILE A 33 14.15 -36.83 -88.20
N SER A 34 14.97 -36.24 -89.08
CA SER A 34 15.64 -34.95 -88.82
C SER A 34 14.64 -33.79 -88.69
N VAL A 35 13.67 -33.69 -89.61
CA VAL A 35 12.58 -32.69 -89.55
C VAL A 35 11.71 -32.90 -88.32
N THR A 36 11.42 -34.16 -87.98
CA THR A 36 10.64 -34.52 -86.79
C THR A 36 11.38 -34.12 -85.51
N ASN A 37 12.67 -34.42 -85.40
CA ASN A 37 13.53 -33.99 -84.29
C ASN A 37 13.62 -32.46 -84.17
N PHE A 38 13.72 -31.74 -85.30
CA PHE A 38 13.69 -30.28 -85.31
C PHE A 38 12.35 -29.73 -84.79
N LYS A 39 11.22 -30.29 -85.25
CA LYS A 39 9.88 -29.94 -84.75
C LYS A 39 9.75 -30.24 -83.25
N PHE A 40 10.22 -31.40 -82.78
CA PHE A 40 10.24 -31.74 -81.35
C PHE A 40 11.08 -30.76 -80.54
N LYS A 41 12.27 -30.37 -81.01
CA LYS A 41 13.10 -29.34 -80.33
C LYS A 41 12.39 -27.99 -80.25
N MET A 42 11.72 -27.58 -81.34
CA MET A 42 10.95 -26.33 -81.36
C MET A 42 9.77 -26.37 -80.39
N ILE A 43 9.00 -27.48 -80.35
CA ILE A 43 7.92 -27.68 -79.39
C ILE A 43 8.47 -27.70 -77.96
N ASN A 44 9.55 -28.41 -77.70
CA ASN A 44 10.17 -28.48 -76.37
C ASN A 44 10.67 -27.10 -75.89
N SER A 45 11.19 -26.27 -76.80
CA SER A 45 11.57 -24.89 -76.50
C SER A 45 10.35 -24.04 -76.09
N LYS A 46 9.22 -24.17 -76.81
CA LYS A 46 7.96 -23.50 -76.45
C LYS A 46 7.41 -23.99 -75.11
N VAL A 47 7.44 -25.31 -74.86
CA VAL A 47 7.05 -25.94 -73.60
C VAL A 47 7.85 -25.38 -72.41
N LYS A 48 9.18 -25.29 -72.55
CA LYS A 48 10.05 -24.69 -71.52
C LYS A 48 9.75 -23.21 -71.30
N LYS A 49 9.52 -22.45 -72.36
CA LYS A 49 9.21 -21.02 -72.25
C LYS A 49 7.89 -20.79 -71.51
N ASN A 50 6.85 -21.58 -71.79
CA ASN A 50 5.58 -21.47 -71.07
C ASN A 50 5.76 -21.90 -69.60
N PHE A 51 6.55 -22.93 -69.32
CA PHE A 51 6.88 -23.34 -67.94
C PHE A 51 7.57 -22.23 -67.15
N TYR A 52 8.61 -21.57 -67.70
CA TYR A 52 9.27 -20.45 -67.03
C TYR A 52 8.35 -19.25 -66.81
N MET A 53 7.39 -19.02 -67.71
CA MET A 53 6.38 -17.96 -67.52
C MET A 53 5.38 -18.31 -66.41
N THR A 54 5.02 -19.60 -66.28
CA THR A 54 4.21 -20.08 -65.16
C THR A 54 4.94 -19.96 -63.83
N GLU A 55 6.23 -20.31 -63.79
CA GLU A 55 7.10 -20.19 -62.61
C GLU A 55 7.28 -18.73 -62.19
N ALA A 56 7.60 -17.85 -63.13
CA ALA A 56 7.76 -16.43 -62.84
C ALA A 56 6.44 -15.74 -62.43
N GLY A 57 5.28 -16.29 -62.82
CA GLY A 57 3.99 -15.87 -62.28
C GLY A 57 3.84 -16.18 -60.78
N LEU A 58 4.43 -17.28 -60.29
CA LEU A 58 4.47 -17.59 -58.86
C LEU A 58 5.46 -16.70 -58.10
N ASP A 59 6.58 -16.34 -58.73
CA ASP A 59 7.54 -15.39 -58.15
C ASP A 59 6.90 -14.00 -57.96
N GLU A 60 6.15 -13.51 -58.95
CA GLU A 60 5.39 -12.26 -58.81
C GLU A 60 4.25 -12.39 -57.80
N ALA A 61 3.57 -13.55 -57.72
CA ALA A 61 2.56 -13.81 -56.69
C ALA A 61 3.16 -13.75 -55.27
N TYR A 62 4.37 -14.29 -55.08
CA TYR A 62 5.11 -14.20 -53.83
C TYR A 62 5.41 -12.74 -53.45
N ILE A 63 5.83 -11.91 -54.42
CA ILE A 63 6.07 -10.48 -54.20
C ILE A 63 4.77 -9.75 -53.82
N ILE A 64 3.65 -10.07 -54.48
CA ILE A 64 2.35 -9.47 -54.17
C ILE A 64 1.93 -9.80 -52.73
N VAL A 65 2.08 -11.07 -52.31
CA VAL A 65 1.79 -11.47 -50.92
C VAL A 65 2.73 -10.75 -49.95
N LYS A 66 4.02 -10.62 -50.28
CA LYS A 66 4.97 -9.87 -49.45
C LYS A 66 4.54 -8.42 -49.23
N ASN A 67 4.14 -7.73 -50.29
CA ASN A 67 3.66 -6.35 -50.19
C ASN A 67 2.35 -6.26 -49.39
N LEU A 68 1.46 -7.22 -49.55
CA LEU A 68 0.22 -7.28 -48.79
C LEU A 68 0.48 -7.48 -47.28
N ILE A 69 1.47 -8.27 -46.91
CA ILE A 69 1.90 -8.42 -45.51
C ILE A 69 2.42 -7.10 -44.95
N ILE A 70 3.20 -6.34 -45.72
CA ILE A 70 3.67 -5.01 -45.31
C ILE A 70 2.48 -4.09 -45.03
N GLU A 71 1.54 -3.99 -45.97
CA GLU A 71 0.32 -3.18 -45.79
C GLU A 71 -0.49 -3.63 -44.56
N ALA A 72 -0.58 -4.95 -44.31
CA ALA A 72 -1.31 -5.49 -43.16
C ALA A 72 -0.61 -5.17 -41.82
N ILE A 73 0.73 -5.17 -41.79
CA ILE A 73 1.51 -4.75 -40.62
C ILE A 73 1.31 -3.26 -40.37
N GLU A 74 1.35 -2.43 -41.42
CA GLU A 74 1.13 -0.98 -41.31
C GLU A 74 -0.26 -0.68 -40.74
N GLU A 75 -1.31 -1.35 -41.24
CA GLU A 75 -2.67 -1.16 -40.74
C GLU A 75 -2.85 -1.69 -39.30
N GLY A 76 -2.21 -2.82 -38.97
CA GLY A 76 -2.16 -3.35 -37.61
C GLY A 76 -1.51 -2.37 -36.64
N ASN A 77 -0.32 -1.86 -36.97
CA ASN A 77 0.40 -0.88 -36.14
C ASN A 77 -0.44 0.37 -35.91
N LYS A 78 -1.05 0.91 -36.98
CA LYS A 78 -1.94 2.08 -36.90
C LYS A 78 -3.11 1.86 -35.94
N SER A 79 -3.73 0.69 -35.96
CA SER A 79 -4.83 0.39 -35.03
C SER A 79 -4.39 0.36 -33.57
N VAL A 80 -3.16 -0.08 -33.30
CA VAL A 80 -2.57 -0.03 -31.96
C VAL A 80 -2.20 1.39 -31.58
N ASP A 81 -1.72 2.22 -32.52
CA ASP A 81 -1.49 3.65 -32.28
C ASP A 81 -2.77 4.37 -31.88
N ASP A 82 -3.86 4.15 -32.63
CA ASP A 82 -5.17 4.71 -32.32
C ASP A 82 -5.66 4.25 -30.93
N PHE A 83 -5.48 2.95 -30.60
CA PHE A 83 -5.83 2.41 -29.28
C PHE A 83 -5.05 3.06 -28.12
N ILE A 84 -3.75 3.30 -28.29
CA ILE A 84 -2.92 3.95 -27.27
C ILE A 84 -3.28 5.44 -27.13
N MET A 85 -3.55 6.14 -28.24
CA MET A 85 -3.96 7.55 -28.22
C MET A 85 -5.29 7.78 -27.49
N ASP A 86 -6.22 6.83 -27.60
CA ASP A 86 -7.55 6.90 -26.98
C ASP A 86 -7.62 6.20 -25.61
N LEU A 87 -6.49 5.73 -25.07
CA LEU A 87 -6.47 4.94 -23.82
C LEU A 87 -6.75 5.82 -22.60
N ASP A 88 -7.83 5.51 -21.89
CA ASP A 88 -8.15 6.11 -20.60
C ASP A 88 -7.61 5.27 -19.43
N LEU A 89 -6.72 5.89 -18.65
CA LEU A 89 -6.01 5.30 -17.53
C LEU A 89 -6.60 5.74 -16.17
N GLU A 90 -7.87 6.10 -16.12
CA GLU A 90 -8.54 6.41 -14.87
C GLU A 90 -8.58 5.24 -13.85
N GLU A 91 -8.70 5.60 -12.58
CA GLU A 91 -8.79 4.67 -11.45
C GLU A 91 -10.04 3.77 -11.60
N GLY A 92 -9.82 2.47 -11.78
CA GLY A 92 -10.84 1.48 -12.14
C GLY A 92 -10.71 0.90 -13.56
N SER A 93 -9.76 1.42 -14.37
CA SER A 93 -9.36 0.82 -15.63
C SER A 93 -8.79 -0.60 -15.41
N ILE A 94 -9.10 -1.52 -16.30
CA ILE A 94 -8.54 -2.89 -16.29
C ILE A 94 -7.02 -2.91 -16.51
N TYR A 95 -6.44 -1.77 -16.90
CA TYR A 95 -5.01 -1.58 -17.11
C TYR A 95 -4.32 -0.90 -15.91
N MET A 96 -5.01 -0.78 -14.77
CA MET A 96 -4.46 -0.25 -13.52
C MET A 96 -4.50 -1.30 -12.41
N LYS A 97 -3.39 -1.44 -11.69
CA LYS A 97 -3.28 -2.27 -10.48
C LYS A 97 -3.89 -1.55 -9.29
N GLU A 98 -4.19 -2.31 -8.23
CA GLU A 98 -4.81 -1.76 -7.00
C GLU A 98 -3.93 -0.71 -6.28
N ASP A 99 -2.61 -0.74 -6.49
CA ASP A 99 -1.65 0.25 -5.98
C ASP A 99 -1.63 1.57 -6.79
N GLY A 100 -2.32 1.60 -7.94
CA GLY A 100 -2.38 2.73 -8.86
C GLY A 100 -1.25 2.76 -9.88
N THR A 101 -0.47 1.69 -10.03
CA THR A 101 0.50 1.52 -11.13
C THR A 101 -0.15 0.88 -12.35
N VAL A 102 0.38 1.16 -13.54
CA VAL A 102 -0.14 0.58 -14.80
C VAL A 102 0.21 -0.91 -14.89
N ASP A 103 -0.76 -1.72 -15.29
CA ASP A 103 -0.57 -3.13 -15.63
C ASP A 103 -0.03 -3.28 -17.05
N LEU A 104 1.30 -3.23 -17.17
CA LEU A 104 2.01 -3.42 -18.43
C LEU A 104 1.78 -4.79 -19.06
N GLU A 105 1.52 -5.84 -18.28
CA GLU A 105 1.27 -7.18 -18.83
C GLU A 105 -0.09 -7.21 -19.54
N ALA A 106 -1.13 -6.71 -18.88
CA ALA A 106 -2.47 -6.60 -19.45
C ALA A 106 -2.50 -5.71 -20.71
N LEU A 107 -1.76 -4.59 -20.69
CA LEU A 107 -1.71 -3.67 -21.82
C LEU A 107 -0.95 -4.25 -23.02
N ASN A 108 0.17 -4.94 -22.80
CA ASN A 108 0.92 -5.59 -23.87
C ASN A 108 0.11 -6.71 -24.54
N GLN A 109 -0.65 -7.47 -23.75
CA GLN A 109 -1.53 -8.50 -24.28
C GLN A 109 -2.62 -7.90 -25.18
N ALA A 110 -3.32 -6.86 -24.71
CA ALA A 110 -4.41 -6.23 -25.46
C ALA A 110 -3.95 -5.69 -26.83
N GLN A 111 -2.76 -5.08 -26.89
CA GLN A 111 -2.21 -4.57 -28.14
C GLN A 111 -1.83 -5.66 -29.13
N ASN A 112 -1.22 -6.75 -28.64
CA ASN A 112 -0.86 -7.88 -29.49
C ASN A 112 -2.11 -8.54 -30.09
N GLU A 113 -3.16 -8.72 -29.29
CA GLU A 113 -4.44 -9.25 -29.77
C GLU A 113 -5.06 -8.33 -30.83
N LEU A 114 -5.14 -7.03 -30.57
CA LEU A 114 -5.68 -6.04 -31.52
C LEU A 114 -4.90 -6.03 -32.85
N PHE A 115 -3.57 -5.97 -32.77
CA PHE A 115 -2.69 -6.00 -33.95
C PHE A 115 -2.95 -7.25 -34.81
N LYS A 116 -2.95 -8.42 -34.18
CA LYS A 116 -3.15 -9.70 -34.87
C LYS A 116 -4.51 -9.76 -35.56
N ASP A 117 -5.56 -9.28 -34.90
CA ASP A 117 -6.91 -9.30 -35.47
C ASP A 117 -7.03 -8.39 -36.69
N VAL A 118 -6.50 -7.17 -36.62
CA VAL A 118 -6.49 -6.23 -37.75
C VAL A 118 -5.64 -6.77 -38.90
N TYR A 119 -4.44 -7.30 -38.63
CA TYR A 119 -3.58 -7.93 -39.62
C TYR A 119 -4.30 -9.07 -40.35
N LYS A 120 -4.89 -10.02 -39.61
CA LYS A 120 -5.61 -11.18 -40.17
C LYS A 120 -6.75 -10.72 -41.07
N ASN A 121 -7.55 -9.76 -40.60
CA ASN A 121 -8.69 -9.22 -41.35
C ASN A 121 -8.25 -8.53 -42.64
N TYR A 122 -7.17 -7.73 -42.61
CA TYR A 122 -6.65 -7.04 -43.79
C TYR A 122 -6.18 -8.05 -44.85
N ILE A 123 -5.44 -9.08 -44.45
CA ILE A 123 -4.98 -10.15 -45.35
C ILE A 123 -6.19 -10.84 -46.00
N LEU A 124 -7.13 -11.34 -45.20
CA LEU A 124 -8.29 -12.10 -45.70
C LEU A 124 -9.15 -11.28 -46.66
N LYS A 125 -9.33 -9.99 -46.39
CA LYS A 125 -10.12 -9.07 -47.23
C LYS A 125 -9.49 -8.84 -48.61
N ASN A 126 -8.16 -8.78 -48.67
CA ASN A 126 -7.46 -8.29 -49.86
C ASN A 126 -6.81 -9.40 -50.70
N ILE A 127 -6.38 -10.51 -50.10
CA ILE A 127 -5.48 -11.48 -50.73
C ILE A 127 -6.01 -12.07 -52.04
N LYS A 128 -7.30 -12.44 -52.09
CA LYS A 128 -7.92 -12.98 -53.29
C LYS A 128 -7.95 -11.98 -54.44
N SER A 129 -8.41 -10.76 -54.15
CA SER A 129 -8.49 -9.70 -55.16
C SER A 129 -7.12 -9.28 -55.70
N ARG A 130 -6.06 -9.40 -54.89
CA ARG A 130 -4.70 -9.05 -55.29
C ARG A 130 -4.05 -10.13 -56.15
N LEU A 131 -4.23 -11.40 -55.80
CA LEU A 131 -3.64 -12.51 -56.54
C LEU A 131 -4.37 -12.82 -57.86
N GLU A 132 -5.70 -12.76 -57.89
CA GLU A 132 -6.47 -13.13 -59.09
C GLU A 132 -6.56 -11.98 -60.12
N ASN A 133 -6.09 -10.79 -59.79
CA ASN A 133 -6.09 -9.63 -60.69
C ASN A 133 -4.84 -9.61 -61.57
N SER A 134 -5.01 -9.94 -62.86
CA SER A 134 -3.92 -9.97 -63.85
C SER A 134 -3.21 -8.63 -64.09
N ASN A 135 -3.79 -7.50 -63.67
CA ASN A 135 -3.14 -6.20 -63.76
C ASN A 135 -1.99 -6.02 -62.76
N ASN A 136 -1.97 -6.79 -61.67
CA ASN A 136 -0.92 -6.73 -60.66
C ASN A 136 0.39 -7.43 -61.10
N TYR A 137 0.35 -8.16 -62.22
CA TYR A 137 1.48 -8.89 -62.78
C TYR A 137 2.15 -8.08 -63.88
N THR A 138 3.48 -7.99 -63.86
CA THR A 138 4.26 -7.21 -64.83
C THR A 138 4.83 -8.09 -65.93
N ILE A 139 5.05 -9.38 -65.64
CA ILE A 139 5.62 -10.31 -66.61
C ILE A 139 4.63 -10.68 -67.70
N GLU A 140 5.06 -10.52 -68.94
CA GLU A 140 4.27 -10.89 -70.12
C GLU A 140 5.12 -11.42 -71.27
N SER A 141 4.47 -12.16 -72.16
CA SER A 141 5.10 -12.74 -73.34
C SER A 141 4.18 -12.59 -74.55
N LYS A 142 4.47 -11.58 -75.39
CA LYS A 142 3.60 -11.14 -76.50
C LYS A 142 2.19 -10.75 -76.04
N GLY A 143 2.09 -9.98 -74.96
CA GLY A 143 0.82 -9.46 -74.44
C GLY A 143 -0.04 -10.47 -73.67
N ILE A 144 0.49 -11.65 -73.36
CA ILE A 144 -0.17 -12.65 -72.49
C ILE A 144 0.57 -12.68 -71.15
N LYS A 145 -0.19 -12.56 -70.05
CA LYS A 145 0.28 -12.64 -68.66
C LYS A 145 -0.07 -14.00 -68.04
N PRO A 146 0.65 -14.45 -67.00
CA PRO A 146 0.23 -15.60 -66.21
C PRO A 146 -1.10 -15.31 -65.49
N GLN A 147 -1.91 -16.35 -65.33
CA GLN A 147 -3.16 -16.31 -64.58
C GLN A 147 -2.99 -17.06 -63.27
N ILE A 148 -3.23 -16.37 -62.16
CA ILE A 148 -3.14 -16.94 -60.82
C ILE A 148 -4.56 -17.17 -60.28
N CYS A 149 -4.79 -18.35 -59.69
CA CYS A 149 -6.06 -18.73 -59.10
C CYS A 149 -5.84 -19.31 -57.71
N ILE A 150 -6.65 -18.90 -56.73
CA ILE A 150 -6.66 -19.52 -55.41
C ILE A 150 -7.58 -20.74 -55.46
N LEU A 151 -7.07 -21.91 -55.08
CA LEU A 151 -7.80 -23.18 -55.13
C LEU A 151 -8.63 -23.45 -53.87
N ASN A 152 -8.42 -22.69 -52.80
CA ASN A 152 -9.20 -22.81 -51.56
C ASN A 152 -10.58 -22.19 -51.72
N ASP A 153 -11.64 -22.97 -51.46
CA ASP A 153 -13.01 -22.45 -51.42
C ASP A 153 -13.24 -21.49 -50.24
N ILE A 154 -12.58 -21.78 -49.11
CA ILE A 154 -12.59 -20.98 -47.88
C ILE A 154 -11.17 -21.02 -47.32
N PHE A 155 -10.66 -19.87 -46.87
CA PHE A 155 -9.37 -19.75 -46.22
C PHE A 155 -9.48 -18.82 -45.00
N TYR A 156 -8.90 -19.26 -43.88
CA TYR A 156 -8.92 -18.58 -42.58
C TYR A 156 -7.60 -18.84 -41.87
N PHE A 157 -7.25 -18.01 -40.88
CA PHE A 157 -6.09 -18.25 -40.04
C PHE A 157 -6.39 -19.32 -38.99
N SER A 158 -5.58 -20.37 -38.95
CA SER A 158 -5.57 -21.38 -37.89
C SER A 158 -4.21 -21.33 -37.20
N ASP A 159 -4.18 -21.23 -35.87
CA ASP A 159 -2.95 -21.10 -35.08
C ASP A 159 -1.97 -20.07 -35.66
N ASP A 160 -2.48 -18.86 -35.95
CA ASP A 160 -1.72 -17.74 -36.52
C ASP A 160 -1.05 -18.06 -37.88
N ARG A 161 -1.60 -19.02 -38.63
CA ARG A 161 -1.14 -19.40 -39.97
C ARG A 161 -2.28 -19.49 -40.97
N LEU A 162 -2.06 -18.95 -42.16
CA LEU A 162 -2.98 -19.03 -43.30
C LEU A 162 -2.33 -19.84 -44.42
N GLU A 163 -2.92 -20.99 -44.76
CA GLU A 163 -2.46 -21.83 -45.87
C GLU A 163 -3.28 -21.56 -47.14
N LEU A 164 -2.58 -21.26 -48.24
CA LEU A 164 -3.16 -20.88 -49.53
C LEU A 164 -2.57 -21.72 -50.65
N ASP A 165 -3.39 -22.56 -51.25
CA ASP A 165 -3.08 -23.30 -52.45
C ASP A 165 -3.33 -22.43 -53.68
N ILE A 166 -2.27 -22.15 -54.42
CA ILE A 166 -2.28 -21.26 -55.58
C ILE A 166 -1.90 -22.05 -56.83
N GLU A 167 -2.64 -21.85 -57.91
CA GLU A 167 -2.31 -22.35 -59.25
C GLU A 167 -1.92 -21.19 -60.16
N SER A 168 -0.72 -21.27 -60.76
CA SER A 168 -0.31 -20.42 -61.88
C SER A 168 -0.55 -21.16 -63.18
N THR A 169 -1.22 -20.50 -64.13
CA THR A 169 -1.49 -21.02 -65.48
C THR A 169 -0.95 -20.07 -66.54
N PHE A 170 -0.22 -20.61 -67.52
CA PHE A 170 0.21 -19.87 -68.71
C PHE A 170 -0.06 -20.67 -69.99
N LYS A 171 -0.81 -20.07 -70.93
CA LYS A 171 -1.22 -20.72 -72.18
C LYS A 171 -0.82 -19.90 -73.39
N ARG A 172 -0.01 -20.50 -74.26
CA ARG A 172 0.44 -19.88 -75.51
C ARG A 172 0.81 -20.92 -76.56
N ASP A 173 0.54 -20.63 -77.83
CA ASP A 173 0.81 -21.51 -78.98
C ASP A 173 0.16 -22.91 -78.79
N GLU A 174 -1.08 -22.95 -78.28
CA GLU A 174 -1.85 -24.17 -77.92
C GLU A 174 -1.23 -25.05 -76.82
N ILE A 175 -0.15 -24.59 -76.17
CA ILE A 175 0.51 -25.29 -75.07
C ILE A 175 0.14 -24.59 -73.76
N GLU A 176 -0.51 -25.31 -72.85
CA GLU A 176 -0.83 -24.86 -71.49
C GLU A 176 0.17 -25.45 -70.48
N LYS A 177 0.53 -24.64 -69.48
CA LYS A 177 1.31 -25.07 -68.32
C LYS A 177 0.71 -24.56 -67.02
N LYS A 178 0.65 -25.46 -66.05
CA LYS A 178 0.08 -25.24 -64.73
C LYS A 178 1.06 -25.65 -63.65
N ILE A 179 1.30 -24.79 -62.67
CA ILE A 179 2.11 -25.10 -61.49
C ILE A 179 1.25 -24.78 -60.27
N LYS A 180 1.22 -25.70 -59.30
CA LYS A 180 0.58 -25.50 -58.01
C LYS A 180 1.64 -25.35 -56.92
N VAL A 181 1.38 -24.42 -56.00
CA VAL A 181 2.21 -24.17 -54.81
C VAL A 181 1.30 -23.84 -53.63
N SER A 182 1.75 -24.11 -52.40
CA SER A 182 1.06 -23.70 -51.18
C SER A 182 1.88 -22.59 -50.51
N PHE A 183 1.29 -21.43 -50.28
CA PHE A 183 1.87 -20.38 -49.44
C PHE A 183 1.31 -20.49 -48.01
N VAL A 184 2.19 -20.51 -47.02
CA VAL A 184 1.81 -20.43 -45.61
C VAL A 184 2.23 -19.06 -45.09
N ILE A 185 1.24 -18.24 -44.77
CA ILE A 185 1.43 -16.87 -44.26
C ILE A 185 1.30 -16.90 -42.74
N GLY A 186 2.35 -16.48 -42.02
CA GLY A 186 2.35 -16.32 -40.58
C GLY A 186 1.79 -14.96 -40.13
N VAL A 187 1.31 -14.92 -38.89
CA VAL A 187 0.97 -13.67 -38.20
C VAL A 187 2.13 -13.32 -37.25
N PRO A 188 2.75 -12.14 -37.38
CA PRO A 188 3.78 -11.71 -36.44
C PRO A 188 3.18 -11.33 -35.08
N ASP A 189 3.98 -11.43 -34.02
CA ASP A 189 3.67 -10.83 -32.73
C ASP A 189 4.00 -9.32 -32.75
N TYR A 190 3.18 -8.54 -32.08
CA TYR A 190 3.43 -7.12 -31.83
C TYR A 190 4.40 -6.97 -30.64
N ASN A 191 5.60 -6.45 -30.90
CA ASN A 191 6.70 -6.41 -29.92
C ASN A 191 7.30 -4.99 -29.74
N GLU A 192 6.51 -3.94 -29.96
CA GLU A 192 7.03 -2.58 -29.73
C GLU A 192 7.14 -2.26 -28.24
N PRO A 193 8.32 -1.87 -27.74
CA PRO A 193 8.50 -1.57 -26.34
C PRO A 193 7.77 -0.28 -25.98
N ILE A 194 6.92 -0.40 -24.97
CA ILE A 194 6.26 0.74 -24.34
C ILE A 194 7.09 1.19 -23.15
N TYR A 195 7.17 2.51 -22.99
CA TYR A 195 7.67 3.12 -21.77
C TYR A 195 6.64 4.10 -21.22
N ILE A 196 6.54 4.10 -19.90
CA ILE A 196 5.69 5.03 -19.16
C ILE A 196 6.54 6.27 -18.88
N THR A 197 6.02 7.43 -19.22
CA THR A 197 6.51 8.71 -18.69
C THR A 197 5.49 9.22 -17.70
N SER A 198 5.92 9.59 -16.51
CA SER A 198 5.09 10.22 -15.51
C SER A 198 5.76 11.51 -15.02
N VAL A 199 4.94 12.46 -14.59
CA VAL A 199 5.39 13.66 -13.89
C VAL A 199 5.50 13.31 -12.41
N ALA A 200 6.72 13.37 -11.88
CA ALA A 200 6.97 13.21 -10.47
C ALA A 200 6.66 14.52 -9.72
N ASN A 201 5.60 14.51 -8.92
CA ASN A 201 5.23 15.60 -8.03
C ASN A 201 5.72 15.31 -6.62
N GLU A 202 6.47 16.25 -6.05
CA GLU A 202 6.92 16.14 -4.66
C GLU A 202 5.93 16.84 -3.71
N ILE A 203 5.35 16.07 -2.80
CA ILE A 203 4.44 16.56 -1.77
C ILE A 203 5.15 16.56 -0.42
N PRO A 204 5.41 17.76 0.16
CA PRO A 204 5.92 17.87 1.52
C PRO A 204 5.00 17.20 2.54
N ILE A 205 5.57 16.37 3.40
CA ILE A 205 4.84 15.71 4.48
C ILE A 205 4.45 16.73 5.54
N ASN A 206 3.23 16.66 6.06
CA ASN A 206 2.81 17.44 7.21
C ASN A 206 2.51 16.55 8.42
N ALA A 207 2.77 17.06 9.62
CA ALA A 207 2.55 16.33 10.86
C ALA A 207 1.10 15.90 11.11
N VAL A 208 0.08 16.62 10.61
CA VAL A 208 -1.33 16.25 10.83
C VAL A 208 -1.85 15.23 9.82
N TRP A 209 -1.52 15.35 8.53
CA TRP A 209 -2.05 14.42 7.53
C TRP A 209 -1.27 13.11 7.43
N ARG A 210 -0.09 12.99 8.07
CA ARG A 210 0.60 11.69 8.23
C ARG A 210 0.00 10.78 9.31
N LYS A 211 -1.09 11.21 9.95
CA LYS A 211 -1.77 10.52 11.06
C LYS A 211 -3.16 10.08 10.63
N ALA A 212 -3.67 9.02 11.25
CA ALA A 212 -5.05 8.59 11.08
C ALA A 212 -6.01 9.65 11.64
N ILE A 213 -5.71 10.15 12.84
CA ILE A 213 -6.56 11.09 13.58
C ILE A 213 -5.71 12.21 14.17
N SER A 214 -6.16 13.46 13.98
CA SER A 214 -5.59 14.65 14.58
C SER A 214 -6.69 15.60 15.07
N SER A 215 -6.71 15.91 16.37
CA SER A 215 -7.64 16.86 16.97
C SER A 215 -6.97 17.83 17.96
N ASP A 216 -7.43 19.09 17.98
CA ASP A 216 -7.09 20.06 19.04
C ASP A 216 -7.96 19.94 20.30
N ARG A 217 -9.03 19.14 20.27
CA ARG A 217 -9.92 18.92 21.41
C ARG A 217 -9.95 17.44 21.78
N ASP A 218 -11.05 16.95 22.34
CA ASP A 218 -11.12 15.61 22.92
C ASP A 218 -11.53 14.56 21.89
N MET A 219 -11.18 13.31 22.18
CA MET A 219 -11.70 12.14 21.49
C MET A 219 -12.51 11.29 22.47
N LEU A 220 -13.78 11.05 22.14
CA LEU A 220 -14.74 10.36 22.98
C LEU A 220 -15.20 9.08 22.31
N ILE A 221 -14.93 7.94 22.96
CA ILE A 221 -15.35 6.61 22.51
C ILE A 221 -16.51 6.17 23.39
N GLU A 222 -17.74 6.39 22.94
CA GLU A 222 -18.95 6.18 23.76
C GLU A 222 -19.61 4.81 23.54
N SER A 223 -19.35 4.13 22.42
CA SER A 223 -19.77 2.74 22.17
C SER A 223 -19.18 2.21 20.85
N GLY A 224 -19.33 0.90 20.61
CA GLY A 224 -18.84 0.23 19.39
C GLY A 224 -17.37 -0.17 19.45
N ASN A 225 -17.02 -1.25 18.76
CA ASN A 225 -15.63 -1.69 18.66
C ASN A 225 -14.86 -0.79 17.70
N VAL A 226 -13.59 -0.53 17.99
CA VAL A 226 -12.76 0.40 17.23
C VAL A 226 -11.41 -0.25 16.95
N GLU A 227 -11.01 -0.26 15.67
CA GLU A 227 -9.70 -0.68 15.19
C GLU A 227 -9.04 0.53 14.52
N ILE A 228 -7.91 1.00 15.03
CA ILE A 228 -7.16 2.14 14.45
C ILE A 228 -5.77 1.67 14.03
N ASN A 229 -5.47 1.71 12.74
CA ASN A 229 -4.13 1.48 12.20
C ASN A 229 -3.53 2.81 11.71
N GLY A 230 -2.68 3.41 12.53
CA GLY A 230 -2.05 4.69 12.29
C GLY A 230 -1.93 5.54 13.56
N ASP A 231 -1.06 6.53 13.51
CA ASP A 231 -0.82 7.43 14.65
C ASP A 231 -2.06 8.29 14.96
N ILE A 232 -2.27 8.57 16.25
CA ILE A 232 -3.35 9.41 16.79
C ILE A 232 -2.73 10.59 17.54
N PHE A 233 -3.19 11.81 17.25
CA PHE A 233 -2.84 13.00 18.02
C PHE A 233 -4.10 13.72 18.50
N ILE A 234 -4.31 13.79 19.81
CA ILE A 234 -5.47 14.43 20.44
C ILE A 234 -4.94 15.38 21.50
N LYS A 235 -4.92 16.69 21.24
CA LYS A 235 -4.45 17.65 22.24
C LYS A 235 -5.28 17.55 23.54
N GLY A 236 -6.61 17.49 23.41
CA GLY A 236 -7.52 17.54 24.52
C GLY A 236 -7.70 18.94 25.11
N ILE A 237 -8.83 19.15 25.80
CA ILE A 237 -9.15 20.40 26.49
C ILE A 237 -9.17 20.24 28.00
N ASP A 238 -8.62 21.23 28.69
CA ASP A 238 -8.61 21.32 30.16
C ASP A 238 -7.98 20.11 30.87
N ASN A 239 -7.77 20.22 32.19
CA ASN A 239 -7.13 19.15 32.97
C ASN A 239 -7.85 17.79 32.92
N ASN A 240 -9.09 17.72 32.42
CA ASN A 240 -9.87 16.50 32.35
C ASN A 240 -10.02 15.89 30.95
N GLY A 241 -9.67 16.59 29.88
CA GLY A 241 -9.82 16.13 28.51
C GLY A 241 -8.74 15.18 28.04
N GLY A 242 -8.66 15.02 26.72
CA GLY A 242 -7.80 14.08 26.00
C GLY A 242 -8.60 12.97 25.32
N ILE A 243 -8.17 11.72 25.50
CA ILE A 243 -8.84 10.54 24.95
C ILE A 243 -9.65 9.89 26.08
N ILE A 244 -10.96 9.69 25.87
CA ILE A 244 -11.87 9.22 26.90
C ILE A 244 -12.71 8.07 26.36
N LEU A 245 -12.49 6.87 26.90
CA LEU A 245 -13.36 5.72 26.70
C LEU A 245 -14.50 5.74 27.72
N LYS A 246 -15.74 5.87 27.23
CA LYS A 246 -16.97 5.93 28.03
C LYS A 246 -17.93 4.77 27.78
N GLY A 247 -17.79 4.04 26.66
CA GLY A 247 -18.65 2.91 26.32
C GLY A 247 -18.27 1.65 27.07
N ASP A 248 -19.27 0.90 27.54
CA ASP A 248 -19.06 -0.44 28.11
C ASP A 248 -18.92 -1.49 27.00
N ASN A 249 -18.23 -2.59 27.27
CA ASN A 249 -18.05 -3.73 26.35
C ASN A 249 -17.37 -3.36 25.02
N VAL A 250 -16.50 -2.35 25.03
CA VAL A 250 -15.74 -1.90 23.86
C VAL A 250 -14.48 -2.74 23.70
N ALA A 251 -14.28 -3.29 22.49
CA ALA A 251 -12.97 -3.71 22.01
C ALA A 251 -12.29 -2.54 21.29
N LEU A 252 -11.17 -2.06 21.83
CA LEU A 252 -10.35 -0.99 21.24
C LEU A 252 -8.99 -1.57 20.87
N ASP A 253 -8.68 -1.63 19.58
CA ASP A 253 -7.38 -2.07 19.05
C ASP A 253 -6.72 -0.89 18.34
N ILE A 254 -5.50 -0.53 18.76
CA ILE A 254 -4.74 0.57 18.17
C ILE A 254 -3.33 0.08 17.80
N ASP A 255 -3.02 0.10 16.50
CA ASP A 255 -1.70 -0.14 15.93
C ASP A 255 -1.12 1.19 15.43
N GLY A 256 -0.32 1.85 16.28
CA GLY A 256 0.15 3.21 16.07
C GLY A 256 0.43 3.94 17.38
N ASN A 257 1.13 5.08 17.31
CA ASN A 257 1.40 5.88 18.51
C ASN A 257 0.15 6.67 18.91
N ILE A 258 -0.10 6.75 20.21
CA ILE A 258 -1.20 7.51 20.80
C ILE A 258 -0.59 8.71 21.52
N VAL A 259 -0.97 9.92 21.10
CA VAL A 259 -0.46 11.16 21.68
C VAL A 259 -1.62 11.98 22.21
N THR A 260 -1.55 12.36 23.48
CA THR A 260 -2.45 13.34 24.10
C THR A 260 -1.72 14.28 25.06
N GLU A 261 -1.99 15.58 24.99
CA GLU A 261 -1.40 16.55 25.93
C GLU A 261 -2.03 16.42 27.32
N HIS A 262 -3.25 15.89 27.38
CA HIS A 262 -3.99 15.67 28.62
C HIS A 262 -4.07 14.17 28.91
N ASN A 263 -5.25 13.63 29.18
CA ASN A 263 -5.35 12.29 29.76
C ASN A 263 -5.76 11.27 28.71
N PHE A 264 -5.38 10.01 28.94
CA PHE A 264 -6.08 8.86 28.38
C PHE A 264 -6.86 8.18 29.51
N LYS A 265 -8.19 8.29 29.48
CA LYS A 265 -9.09 7.84 30.56
C LYS A 265 -10.00 6.72 30.11
N ILE A 266 -10.19 5.75 31.00
CA ILE A 266 -11.15 4.66 30.84
C ILE A 266 -12.19 4.76 31.95
N ASN A 267 -13.39 5.20 31.58
CA ASN A 267 -14.52 5.51 32.47
C ASN A 267 -15.66 4.50 32.38
N SER A 268 -15.39 3.32 31.82
CA SER A 268 -16.40 2.30 31.53
C SER A 268 -15.84 0.89 31.75
N SER A 269 -16.75 -0.08 31.81
CA SER A 269 -16.49 -1.45 32.26
C SER A 269 -16.54 -2.48 31.13
N ASN A 270 -15.95 -3.65 31.40
CA ASN A 270 -15.94 -4.83 30.54
C ASN A 270 -15.24 -4.59 29.19
N ASN A 271 -14.25 -3.69 29.15
CA ASN A 271 -13.56 -3.36 27.91
C ASN A 271 -12.32 -4.25 27.69
N ASN A 272 -11.98 -4.48 26.42
CA ASN A 272 -10.72 -5.09 26.03
C ASN A 272 -9.93 -4.12 25.16
N ILE A 273 -8.76 -3.69 25.62
CA ILE A 273 -7.97 -2.65 24.98
C ILE A 273 -6.61 -3.23 24.61
N GLU A 274 -6.31 -3.25 23.33
CA GLU A 274 -5.06 -3.73 22.74
C GLU A 274 -4.32 -2.53 22.13
N ILE A 275 -3.07 -2.31 22.53
CA ILE A 275 -2.26 -1.17 22.06
C ILE A 275 -0.91 -1.68 21.56
N ASN A 276 -0.62 -1.39 20.30
CA ASN A 276 0.60 -1.70 19.59
C ASN A 276 1.29 -0.40 19.15
N GLY A 277 1.92 0.28 20.11
CA GLY A 277 2.57 1.57 19.87
C GLY A 277 2.88 2.31 21.16
N ASN A 278 3.59 3.44 21.04
CA ASN A 278 3.91 4.26 22.20
C ASN A 278 2.70 5.09 22.63
N ILE A 279 2.56 5.31 23.93
CA ILE A 279 1.54 6.20 24.50
C ILE A 279 2.26 7.38 25.13
N PHE A 280 1.93 8.59 24.67
CA PHE A 280 2.39 9.84 25.23
C PHE A 280 1.17 10.56 25.82
N ALA A 281 1.08 10.65 27.14
CA ALA A 281 -0.05 11.27 27.82
C ALA A 281 0.39 12.04 29.07
N LYS A 282 -0.42 12.99 29.54
CA LYS A 282 -0.26 13.52 30.90
C LYS A 282 -0.51 12.42 31.92
N ASN A 283 -1.72 11.86 31.92
CA ASN A 283 -2.10 10.73 32.78
C ASN A 283 -2.68 9.59 31.96
N PHE A 284 -2.52 8.37 32.47
CA PHE A 284 -3.32 7.22 32.03
C PHE A 284 -4.16 6.72 33.21
N ILE A 285 -5.48 6.80 33.09
CA ILE A 285 -6.39 6.63 34.24
C ILE A 285 -7.43 5.57 33.94
N ILE A 286 -7.45 4.52 34.75
CA ILE A 286 -8.57 3.60 34.85
C ILE A 286 -9.43 4.09 36.02
N SER A 287 -10.55 4.73 35.70
CA SER A 287 -11.34 5.50 36.66
C SER A 287 -12.05 4.66 37.70
N GLU A 288 -12.42 5.30 38.81
CA GLU A 288 -13.26 4.68 39.85
C GLU A 288 -14.61 4.29 39.25
N GLY A 289 -15.14 3.12 39.63
CA GLY A 289 -16.37 2.56 39.07
C GLY A 289 -16.17 1.74 37.79
N THR A 290 -14.99 1.78 37.17
CA THR A 290 -14.63 0.86 36.08
C THR A 290 -14.40 -0.55 36.62
N ASN A 291 -14.98 -1.56 35.95
CA ASN A 291 -14.87 -2.97 36.33
C ASN A 291 -14.48 -3.85 35.13
N ASN A 292 -13.78 -4.96 35.39
CA ASN A 292 -13.53 -6.03 34.43
C ASN A 292 -12.86 -5.59 33.10
N THR A 293 -12.05 -4.53 33.13
CA THR A 293 -11.37 -4.03 31.93
C THR A 293 -9.97 -4.63 31.82
N ILE A 294 -9.61 -5.08 30.63
CA ILE A 294 -8.29 -5.62 30.30
C ILE A 294 -7.60 -4.65 29.34
N ILE A 295 -6.37 -4.26 29.66
CA ILE A 295 -5.51 -3.43 28.83
C ILE A 295 -4.21 -4.19 28.60
N ASN A 296 -3.86 -4.39 27.34
CA ASN A 296 -2.64 -5.04 26.92
C ASN A 296 -1.88 -4.09 26.00
N GLN A 297 -0.61 -3.83 26.33
CA GLN A 297 0.32 -3.19 25.41
C GLN A 297 1.34 -4.24 24.98
N ASP A 298 1.24 -4.68 23.73
CA ASP A 298 2.07 -5.75 23.20
C ASP A 298 3.41 -5.24 22.65
N LYS A 299 3.41 -4.02 22.12
CA LYS A 299 4.59 -3.28 21.63
C LYS A 299 4.50 -1.81 22.01
N GLY A 300 5.66 -1.15 22.11
CA GLY A 300 5.76 0.27 22.43
C GLY A 300 6.14 0.52 23.89
N SER A 301 5.90 1.72 24.39
CA SER A 301 6.18 2.14 25.76
C SER A 301 5.21 3.21 26.22
N PHE A 302 5.00 3.33 27.52
CA PHE A 302 4.24 4.42 28.13
C PHE A 302 5.19 5.57 28.49
N TYR A 303 4.83 6.79 28.11
CA TYR A 303 5.49 8.03 28.48
C TYR A 303 4.46 8.94 29.14
N LEU A 304 4.53 9.05 30.46
CA LEU A 304 3.57 9.81 31.26
C LEU A 304 4.25 10.99 31.95
N MET A 305 3.66 12.18 31.79
CA MET A 305 4.12 13.39 32.48
C MET A 305 3.66 13.44 33.94
N ASP A 306 2.60 12.72 34.27
CA ASP A 306 1.97 12.64 35.58
C ASP A 306 1.63 11.16 35.84
N ASP A 307 0.47 10.82 36.38
CA ASP A 307 0.22 9.51 36.97
C ASP A 307 -0.30 8.43 35.99
N LEU A 308 0.10 7.18 36.29
CA LEU A 308 -0.68 6.00 35.95
C LEU A 308 -1.60 5.65 37.12
N GLU A 309 -2.91 5.75 36.94
CA GLU A 309 -3.89 5.49 37.99
C GLU A 309 -4.71 4.22 37.73
N LEU A 310 -4.73 3.31 38.72
CA LEU A 310 -5.61 2.14 38.75
C LEU A 310 -6.64 2.29 39.87
N ASN A 311 -7.79 2.86 39.53
CA ASN A 311 -8.90 3.12 40.47
C ASN A 311 -10.03 2.08 40.33
N GLY A 312 -10.16 1.41 39.19
CA GLY A 312 -11.18 0.40 38.89
C GLY A 312 -10.89 -0.99 39.49
N LYS A 313 -11.94 -1.83 39.62
CA LYS A 313 -11.87 -3.18 40.17
C LYS A 313 -11.83 -4.26 39.10
N SER A 314 -11.28 -5.43 39.42
CA SER A 314 -11.09 -6.53 38.46
C SER A 314 -10.40 -6.11 37.15
N CYS A 315 -9.58 -5.06 37.20
CA CYS A 315 -8.95 -4.46 36.03
C CYS A 315 -7.51 -4.97 35.88
N LYS A 316 -7.13 -5.37 34.67
CA LYS A 316 -5.82 -5.96 34.40
C LYS A 316 -5.09 -5.12 33.37
N MET A 317 -3.89 -4.68 33.72
CA MET A 317 -3.02 -3.94 32.83
C MET A 317 -1.73 -4.73 32.61
N ASN A 318 -1.45 -5.10 31.36
CA ASN A 318 -0.26 -5.85 30.97
C ASN A 318 0.55 -5.01 29.98
N ILE A 319 1.67 -4.46 30.43
CA ILE A 319 2.62 -3.67 29.63
C ILE A 319 3.80 -4.57 29.29
N LYS A 320 3.87 -5.10 28.07
CA LYS A 320 5.05 -5.86 27.61
C LYS A 320 6.25 -4.94 27.36
N GLY A 321 5.97 -3.70 26.98
CA GLY A 321 6.92 -2.64 26.75
C GLY A 321 7.48 -2.00 28.03
N ASN A 322 8.01 -0.79 27.88
CA ASN A 322 8.58 -0.03 28.98
C ASN A 322 7.57 0.96 29.57
N PHE A 323 7.80 1.38 30.81
CA PHE A 323 7.04 2.43 31.48
C PHE A 323 7.96 3.57 31.89
N TYR A 324 7.66 4.79 31.42
CA TYR A 324 8.43 6.00 31.70
C TYR A 324 7.53 7.09 32.28
N GLY A 325 7.50 7.19 33.61
CA GLY A 325 7.07 8.39 34.34
C GLY A 325 8.25 9.37 34.42
N ILE A 326 8.15 10.49 33.69
CA ILE A 326 9.32 11.34 33.35
C ILE A 326 9.39 12.68 34.09
N SER A 327 8.49 12.93 35.04
CA SER A 327 8.42 14.19 35.78
C SER A 327 8.36 14.00 37.29
N ASP A 328 9.03 14.87 38.03
CA ASP A 328 9.15 14.85 39.49
C ASP A 328 8.57 16.13 40.13
N SER A 329 7.83 16.92 39.35
CA SER A 329 7.31 18.26 39.67
C SER A 329 8.35 19.35 39.92
N SER A 330 9.66 19.11 39.74
CA SER A 330 10.69 20.15 39.92
C SER A 330 10.57 21.32 38.95
N ASP A 331 10.05 21.06 37.75
CA ASP A 331 9.81 22.05 36.70
C ASP A 331 8.43 22.72 36.78
N ALA A 332 7.60 22.36 37.77
CA ALA A 332 6.23 22.85 37.92
C ALA A 332 5.97 23.43 39.32
N GLN A 333 5.21 24.53 39.42
CA GLN A 333 4.80 25.06 40.73
C GLN A 333 3.74 24.19 41.44
N ASN A 334 3.23 23.15 40.78
CA ASN A 334 2.14 22.30 41.25
C ASN A 334 2.55 20.82 41.18
N SER A 335 2.04 20.03 42.13
CA SER A 335 2.24 18.57 42.20
C SER A 335 1.66 17.78 41.01
N ASP A 336 0.88 18.42 40.13
CA ASP A 336 0.12 17.79 39.03
C ASP A 336 1.01 17.52 37.78
N MET A 337 2.30 17.28 38.05
CA MET A 337 3.36 16.92 37.11
C MET A 337 4.41 16.05 37.83
N SER A 338 3.98 15.17 38.74
CA SER A 338 4.86 14.26 39.47
C SER A 338 4.45 12.83 39.16
N SER A 339 5.08 12.28 38.13
CA SER A 339 4.73 10.98 37.60
C SER A 339 4.96 9.83 38.59
N SER A 340 3.88 9.14 38.95
CA SER A 340 3.89 7.95 39.79
C SER A 340 2.89 6.90 39.30
N ILE A 341 2.97 5.70 39.88
CA ILE A 341 1.92 4.68 39.69
C ILE A 341 1.08 4.67 40.97
N VAL A 342 -0.20 5.02 40.84
CA VAL A 342 -1.14 5.16 41.95
C VAL A 342 -2.19 4.05 41.87
N ILE A 343 -2.16 3.14 42.85
CA ILE A 343 -3.11 2.04 42.94
C ILE A 343 -4.16 2.34 44.01
N ASN A 344 -5.35 2.75 43.59
CA ASN A 344 -6.45 3.06 44.50
C ASN A 344 -7.46 1.93 44.67
N THR A 345 -7.43 0.92 43.80
CA THR A 345 -8.32 -0.23 43.93
C THR A 345 -8.01 -1.08 45.18
N ASP A 346 -9.07 -1.56 45.82
CA ASP A 346 -8.99 -2.40 47.03
C ASP A 346 -8.76 -3.90 46.74
N ASP A 347 -8.77 -4.28 45.46
CA ASP A 347 -8.71 -5.67 45.01
C ASP A 347 -7.41 -6.03 44.24
N ILE A 348 -6.38 -5.18 44.29
CA ILE A 348 -5.07 -5.47 43.68
C ILE A 348 -4.52 -6.80 44.21
N GLY A 349 -4.20 -7.72 43.30
CA GLY A 349 -3.73 -9.08 43.61
C GLY A 349 -4.83 -10.12 43.85
N LYS A 350 -6.10 -9.71 43.93
CA LYS A 350 -7.26 -10.60 44.04
C LYS A 350 -8.11 -10.60 42.76
N GLY A 351 -8.42 -9.41 42.25
CA GLY A 351 -9.11 -9.19 40.98
C GLY A 351 -8.26 -8.39 40.00
N SER A 352 -7.80 -7.22 40.44
CA SER A 352 -6.97 -6.33 39.62
C SER A 352 -5.50 -6.72 39.61
N LYS A 353 -4.80 -6.39 38.50
CA LYS A 353 -3.37 -6.68 38.30
C LYS A 353 -2.70 -5.60 37.45
N LEU A 354 -1.42 -5.35 37.73
CA LEU A 354 -0.51 -4.55 36.90
C LEU A 354 0.74 -5.39 36.65
N ASN A 355 1.09 -5.59 35.39
CA ASN A 355 2.30 -6.30 34.99
C ASN A 355 3.10 -5.43 34.02
N ILE A 356 4.37 -5.16 34.32
CA ILE A 356 5.28 -4.41 33.46
C ILE A 356 6.52 -5.27 33.20
N ALA A 357 6.73 -5.64 31.93
CA ALA A 357 7.78 -6.59 31.55
C ALA A 357 9.09 -5.92 31.08
N GLY A 358 9.03 -4.67 30.62
CA GLY A 358 10.17 -3.88 30.18
C GLY A 358 10.80 -3.03 31.29
N ASP A 359 11.59 -2.04 30.88
CA ASP A 359 12.24 -1.10 31.78
C ASP A 359 11.22 -0.17 32.45
N VAL A 360 11.50 0.22 33.69
CA VAL A 360 10.64 1.10 34.48
C VAL A 360 11.44 2.30 34.95
N ILE A 361 11.01 3.48 34.53
CA ILE A 361 11.50 4.76 35.02
C ILE A 361 10.33 5.48 35.68
N ILE A 362 10.47 5.89 36.94
CA ILE A 362 9.48 6.69 37.67
C ILE A 362 10.19 7.82 38.38
N HIS A 363 10.22 8.99 37.76
CA HIS A 363 10.93 10.15 38.28
C HIS A 363 10.16 10.85 39.42
N GLY A 364 8.84 10.67 39.50
CA GLY A 364 8.01 11.30 40.52
C GLY A 364 7.68 10.40 41.71
N THR A 365 6.88 10.98 42.61
CA THR A 365 6.29 10.32 43.77
C THR A 365 4.83 10.71 43.93
N SER A 366 4.07 9.85 44.61
CA SER A 366 2.65 10.09 44.83
C SER A 366 2.41 11.13 45.93
N PHE A 367 1.23 11.74 45.91
CA PHE A 367 0.81 12.73 46.90
C PHE A 367 -0.48 12.32 47.60
N ILE A 368 -0.50 12.48 48.93
CA ILE A 368 -1.73 12.34 49.71
C ILE A 368 -2.46 13.68 49.66
N LYS A 369 -3.72 13.63 49.23
CA LYS A 369 -4.63 14.78 49.31
C LYS A 369 -5.08 14.97 50.77
N THR A 370 -4.63 16.06 51.39
CA THR A 370 -5.10 16.50 52.72
C THR A 370 -5.81 17.85 52.60
N ASN A 371 -6.53 18.27 53.63
CA ASN A 371 -7.23 19.55 53.64
C ASN A 371 -6.20 20.69 53.72
N GLY A 372 -6.23 21.61 52.76
CA GLY A 372 -5.39 22.81 52.72
C GLY A 372 -4.03 22.63 52.01
N ARG A 373 -3.33 21.51 52.15
CA ARG A 373 -2.10 21.21 51.41
C ARG A 373 -1.97 19.74 51.01
N LYS A 374 -1.15 19.42 50.02
CA LYS A 374 -0.82 18.03 49.67
C LYS A 374 0.41 17.57 50.47
N TYR A 375 0.47 16.30 50.84
CA TYR A 375 1.65 15.69 51.45
C TYR A 375 2.34 14.79 50.43
N GLN A 376 3.59 15.12 50.08
CA GLN A 376 4.42 14.28 49.21
C GLN A 376 4.85 13.02 49.97
N THR A 377 4.55 11.84 49.43
CA THR A 377 5.02 10.57 50.00
C THR A 377 6.45 10.27 49.57
N GLY A 378 6.99 9.17 50.07
CA GLY A 378 8.24 8.59 49.56
C GLY A 378 7.99 7.44 48.60
N GLU A 379 6.85 7.36 47.91
CA GLU A 379 6.45 6.20 47.09
C GLU A 379 6.33 6.61 45.61
N SER A 380 7.01 5.87 44.72
CA SER A 380 6.86 5.98 43.26
C SER A 380 5.82 5.00 42.71
N ILE A 381 5.63 3.86 43.40
CA ILE A 381 4.45 3.01 43.25
C ILE A 381 3.74 3.00 44.59
N SER A 382 2.60 3.68 44.67
CA SER A 382 1.82 3.82 45.90
C SER A 382 0.55 2.99 45.84
N ILE A 383 0.13 2.50 47.01
CA ILE A 383 -1.13 1.77 47.17
C ILE A 383 -1.96 2.45 48.25
N LYS A 384 -3.21 2.75 47.93
CA LYS A 384 -4.16 3.39 48.86
C LYS A 384 -4.24 2.61 50.17
N GLY A 385 -4.04 3.33 51.27
CA GLY A 385 -3.98 2.79 52.63
C GLY A 385 -2.56 2.70 53.20
N ASN A 386 -1.52 2.58 52.36
CA ASN A 386 -0.14 2.47 52.84
C ASN A 386 0.40 3.74 53.50
N TYR A 387 -0.31 4.87 53.33
CA TYR A 387 -0.01 6.11 54.05
C TYR A 387 0.02 5.95 55.58
N ILE A 388 -0.57 4.88 56.13
CA ILE A 388 -0.49 4.53 57.56
C ILE A 388 0.95 4.40 58.07
N ALA A 389 1.90 4.07 57.19
CA ALA A 389 3.32 4.06 57.53
C ALA A 389 3.77 5.44 58.03
N TYR A 390 3.35 6.50 57.36
CA TYR A 390 3.73 7.87 57.70
C TYR A 390 3.01 8.42 58.93
N THR A 391 1.98 7.72 59.46
CA THR A 391 1.26 8.15 60.67
C THR A 391 1.78 7.50 61.94
N HIS A 392 2.79 6.62 61.84
CA HIS A 392 3.28 5.83 62.97
C HIS A 392 4.78 6.04 63.19
N PRO A 393 5.21 6.27 64.45
CA PRO A 393 6.63 6.43 64.79
C PRO A 393 7.43 5.14 64.63
N LEU A 394 8.68 5.24 64.14
CA LEU A 394 9.66 4.15 64.22
C LEU A 394 10.32 4.14 65.60
N GLN A 395 10.38 2.98 66.27
CA GLN A 395 10.93 2.86 67.61
C GLN A 395 12.38 2.38 67.61
N TYR A 396 12.75 1.49 66.70
CA TYR A 396 14.03 0.77 66.78
C TYR A 396 14.76 0.60 65.44
N LEU A 397 14.05 0.59 64.31
CA LEU A 397 14.63 0.27 63.00
C LEU A 397 14.79 1.47 62.07
N GLY A 398 14.72 2.70 62.59
CA GLY A 398 14.93 3.92 61.81
C GLY A 398 16.40 4.33 61.64
N ASP A 399 17.35 3.59 62.21
CA ASP A 399 18.78 3.91 62.10
C ASP A 399 19.31 3.66 60.68
N ARG A 400 20.02 4.66 60.14
CA ARG A 400 20.60 4.64 58.79
C ARG A 400 22.13 4.62 58.87
N GLY A 401 22.79 4.60 57.71
CA GLY A 401 24.27 4.56 57.65
C GLY A 401 24.94 5.77 58.29
N ASP A 402 26.26 5.70 58.50
CA ASP A 402 27.07 6.67 59.29
C ASP A 402 26.93 8.17 58.90
N ASN A 403 26.36 8.48 57.73
CA ASN A 403 26.20 9.84 57.20
C ASN A 403 24.73 10.30 57.12
N GLU A 404 23.78 9.53 57.63
CA GLU A 404 22.36 9.81 57.54
C GLU A 404 21.70 9.91 58.92
N GLU A 405 20.79 10.88 59.07
CA GLU A 405 20.06 11.08 60.31
C GLU A 405 19.08 9.92 60.57
N SER A 406 18.99 9.45 61.81
CA SER A 406 18.04 8.38 62.18
C SER A 406 16.60 8.85 61.96
N LEU A 407 15.75 7.93 61.50
CA LEU A 407 14.31 8.12 61.32
C LEU A 407 13.50 7.63 62.53
N ASN A 408 14.17 7.23 63.62
CA ASN A 408 13.52 6.89 64.88
C ASN A 408 12.74 8.09 65.43
N SER A 409 11.70 7.78 66.20
CA SER A 409 10.72 8.74 66.73
C SER A 409 11.31 9.83 67.62
N GLU A 410 12.50 9.61 68.17
CA GLU A 410 13.26 10.60 68.94
C GLU A 410 13.92 11.68 68.08
N ASN A 411 14.08 11.44 66.77
CA ASN A 411 14.75 12.33 65.84
C ASN A 411 13.83 12.95 64.78
N VAL A 412 12.55 12.55 64.73
CA VAL A 412 11.57 13.06 63.75
C VAL A 412 10.37 13.74 64.43
N VAL A 413 9.74 14.65 63.70
CA VAL A 413 8.55 15.38 64.12
C VAL A 413 7.39 15.04 63.19
N PHE A 414 6.24 14.76 63.81
CA PHE A 414 4.98 14.56 63.12
C PHE A 414 4.19 15.86 63.09
N GLU A 415 3.67 16.22 61.92
CA GLU A 415 2.83 17.39 61.72
C GLU A 415 1.39 17.01 61.40
N TYR A 416 0.47 17.88 61.79
CA TYR A 416 -0.93 17.75 61.41
C TYR A 416 -1.15 18.23 59.97
N TYR A 417 -1.64 17.32 59.15
CA TYR A 417 -2.10 17.49 57.77
C TYR A 417 -3.56 17.01 57.71
N ASP A 418 -4.51 17.88 58.06
CA ASP A 418 -5.92 17.53 58.28
C ASP A 418 -6.48 16.55 57.23
N PRO A 419 -6.97 15.35 57.62
CA PRO A 419 -7.21 14.88 58.99
C PRO A 419 -6.08 14.03 59.60
N LEU A 420 -4.94 13.91 58.93
CA LEU A 420 -3.84 13.02 59.29
C LEU A 420 -2.78 13.71 60.13
N VAL A 421 -2.02 12.92 60.89
CA VAL A 421 -0.77 13.33 61.52
C VAL A 421 0.34 12.53 60.84
N LEU A 422 1.29 13.20 60.19
CA LEU A 422 2.26 12.60 59.29
C LEU A 422 3.69 13.00 59.67
N VAL A 423 4.63 12.06 59.59
CA VAL A 423 6.06 12.36 59.75
C VAL A 423 6.50 13.38 58.70
N ASP A 424 7.21 14.44 59.09
CA ASP A 424 7.37 15.60 58.22
C ASP A 424 8.80 16.17 58.16
N ARG A 425 9.49 16.20 59.30
CA ARG A 425 10.80 16.83 59.44
C ARG A 425 11.62 16.17 60.54
N PHE A 426 12.93 16.37 60.52
CA PHE A 426 13.81 16.08 61.64
C PHE A 426 13.60 17.07 62.78
N ILE A 427 14.04 16.70 63.98
CA ILE A 427 13.90 17.53 65.19
C ILE A 427 14.66 18.86 65.11
N ASP A 428 15.69 18.93 64.26
CA ASP A 428 16.45 20.14 63.95
C ASP A 428 15.70 21.13 63.03
N GLY A 429 14.52 20.73 62.52
CA GLY A 429 13.65 21.52 61.67
C GLY A 429 13.76 21.23 60.16
N LYS A 430 14.75 20.45 59.72
CA LYS A 430 14.95 20.09 58.31
C LYS A 430 13.86 19.14 57.83
N LYS A 431 13.20 19.47 56.71
CA LYS A 431 12.15 18.64 56.10
C LYS A 431 12.70 17.28 55.69
N LEU A 432 11.90 16.23 55.88
CA LEU A 432 12.18 14.92 55.30
C LEU A 432 12.06 14.99 53.79
N LEU A 433 13.12 14.58 53.11
CA LEU A 433 13.20 14.49 51.66
C LEU A 433 12.50 13.21 51.19
N VAL A 434 12.34 13.07 49.88
CA VAL A 434 11.67 11.90 49.27
C VAL A 434 12.38 10.60 49.62
N HIS A 435 13.71 10.57 49.57
CA HIS A 435 14.49 9.38 49.95
C HIS A 435 14.32 9.04 51.44
N ASP A 436 14.31 10.03 52.35
CA ASP A 436 14.04 9.80 53.77
C ASP A 436 12.68 9.12 53.97
N LYS A 437 11.64 9.59 53.25
CA LYS A 437 10.28 9.01 53.33
C LYS A 437 10.18 7.65 52.65
N SER A 438 11.00 7.40 51.64
CA SER A 438 11.11 6.09 50.98
C SER A 438 11.72 5.06 51.94
N ASP A 439 12.77 5.44 52.67
CA ASP A 439 13.36 4.60 53.71
C ASP A 439 12.38 4.40 54.87
N TYR A 440 11.66 5.46 55.25
CA TYR A 440 10.68 5.42 56.33
C TYR A 440 9.63 4.33 56.14
N ILE A 441 9.02 4.23 54.95
CA ILE A 441 8.02 3.19 54.68
C ILE A 441 8.65 1.78 54.69
N LYS A 442 9.90 1.64 54.25
CA LYS A 442 10.63 0.37 54.32
C LYS A 442 10.91 -0.05 55.76
N PHE A 443 11.41 0.85 56.60
CA PHE A 443 11.65 0.57 58.02
C PHE A 443 10.37 0.31 58.79
N TYR A 444 9.30 1.04 58.47
CA TYR A 444 7.98 0.77 59.04
C TYR A 444 7.53 -0.66 58.73
N HIS A 445 7.68 -1.10 57.48
CA HIS A 445 7.39 -2.49 57.11
C HIS A 445 8.26 -3.49 57.88
N ASP A 446 9.56 -3.24 58.04
CA ASP A 446 10.48 -4.16 58.69
C ASP A 446 10.27 -4.26 60.21
N GLU A 447 9.90 -3.15 60.85
CA GLU A 447 9.67 -3.06 62.30
C GLU A 447 8.34 -3.71 62.68
N TYR A 448 7.28 -3.40 61.94
CA TYR A 448 5.92 -3.85 62.28
C TYR A 448 5.50 -5.13 61.54
N ARG A 449 6.17 -5.52 60.45
CA ARG A 449 5.96 -6.77 59.68
C ARG A 449 4.48 -7.11 59.49
N GLN A 450 4.02 -8.18 60.15
CA GLN A 450 2.65 -8.70 60.03
C GLN A 450 1.59 -7.75 60.62
N SER A 451 1.95 -6.86 61.55
CA SER A 451 1.04 -5.85 62.11
C SER A 451 1.11 -4.50 61.40
N SER A 452 1.93 -4.36 60.35
CA SER A 452 2.06 -3.10 59.60
C SER A 452 0.77 -2.68 58.88
N GLY A 453 -0.11 -3.63 58.56
CA GLY A 453 -1.34 -3.35 57.81
C GLY A 453 -1.12 -2.89 56.36
N LEU A 454 0.12 -2.92 55.87
CA LEU A 454 0.46 -2.50 54.51
C LEU A 454 -0.03 -3.51 53.47
N ASN A 455 -0.52 -3.00 52.35
CA ASN A 455 -0.66 -3.77 51.14
C ASN A 455 0.68 -3.76 50.39
N LEU A 456 1.27 -4.93 50.21
CA LEU A 456 2.59 -5.09 49.58
C LEU A 456 2.50 -5.34 48.06
N GLY A 457 1.35 -5.05 47.43
CA GLY A 457 1.22 -5.04 45.98
C GLY A 457 1.38 -6.40 45.31
N THR A 458 0.83 -7.49 45.88
CA THR A 458 0.94 -8.85 45.30
C THR A 458 0.36 -8.99 43.89
N GLY A 459 -0.48 -8.05 43.44
CA GLY A 459 -0.97 -7.97 42.06
C GLY A 459 -0.13 -7.11 41.11
N ILE A 460 0.98 -6.54 41.59
CA ILE A 460 1.88 -5.69 40.82
C ILE A 460 3.15 -6.50 40.57
N VAL A 461 3.49 -6.70 39.29
CA VAL A 461 4.65 -7.49 38.86
C VAL A 461 5.53 -6.62 37.98
N LEU A 462 6.80 -6.49 38.37
CA LEU A 462 7.85 -5.82 37.61
C LEU A 462 8.94 -6.84 37.26
N ASN A 463 9.59 -6.68 36.12
CA ASN A 463 10.69 -7.55 35.72
C ASN A 463 12.02 -7.09 36.34
N GLU A 464 12.48 -7.80 37.37
CA GLU A 464 13.72 -7.47 38.09
C GLU A 464 15.01 -7.70 37.28
N SER A 465 14.93 -8.30 36.08
CA SER A 465 16.06 -8.38 35.15
C SER A 465 16.24 -7.12 34.28
N LYS A 466 15.33 -6.16 34.41
CA LYS A 466 15.29 -4.89 33.67
C LYS A 466 15.70 -3.72 34.56
N ASP A 467 15.95 -2.58 33.92
CA ASP A 467 16.33 -1.38 34.64
C ASP A 467 15.12 -0.80 35.38
N LEU A 468 15.30 -0.59 36.69
CA LEU A 468 14.31 0.02 37.57
C LEU A 468 14.91 1.33 38.13
N ILE A 469 14.61 2.45 37.48
CA ILE A 469 15.04 3.79 37.90
C ILE A 469 13.87 4.48 38.57
N HIS A 470 13.99 4.85 39.84
CA HIS A 470 12.85 5.41 40.57
C HIS A 470 13.26 6.33 41.73
N THR A 471 12.54 7.44 41.89
CA THR A 471 12.84 8.48 42.89
C THR A 471 12.36 8.12 44.29
N GLY A 472 11.23 7.44 44.42
CA GLY A 472 10.67 6.95 45.68
C GLY A 472 10.66 5.42 45.74
N ALA A 473 10.06 4.87 46.80
CA ALA A 473 9.92 3.44 47.01
C ALA A 473 8.97 2.79 45.98
N LEU A 474 9.31 1.57 45.56
CA LEU A 474 8.45 0.71 44.77
C LEU A 474 7.78 -0.32 45.69
N VAL A 475 6.45 -0.31 45.75
CA VAL A 475 5.66 -1.34 46.45
C VAL A 475 5.09 -2.31 45.43
N TYR A 476 5.65 -3.53 45.36
CA TYR A 476 5.21 -4.54 44.39
C TYR A 476 5.55 -5.96 44.85
N ASN A 477 4.80 -6.94 44.36
CA ASN A 477 5.03 -8.38 44.51
C ASN A 477 5.42 -8.84 45.92
N GLY A 478 4.78 -8.29 46.96
CA GLY A 478 5.01 -8.69 48.35
C GLY A 478 6.23 -8.04 49.02
N LYS A 479 6.84 -7.02 48.41
CA LYS A 479 8.01 -6.32 48.96
C LYS A 479 7.96 -4.80 48.74
N ILE A 480 8.83 -4.11 49.47
CA ILE A 480 9.08 -2.67 49.32
C ILE A 480 10.56 -2.51 48.98
N VAL A 481 10.84 -1.84 47.86
CA VAL A 481 12.19 -1.50 47.43
C VAL A 481 12.37 0.01 47.61
N PRO A 482 13.25 0.47 48.53
CA PRO A 482 13.49 1.90 48.71
C PRO A 482 14.19 2.50 47.49
N SER A 483 14.09 3.83 47.35
CA SER A 483 14.72 4.64 46.31
C SER A 483 16.19 4.29 46.10
N HIS A 484 16.61 4.26 44.84
CA HIS A 484 18.00 4.04 44.44
C HIS A 484 18.35 4.88 43.20
N ILE A 485 17.75 6.06 43.06
CA ILE A 485 18.05 6.98 41.95
C ILE A 485 19.46 7.56 42.10
N LYS A 486 20.22 7.59 41.00
CA LYS A 486 21.57 8.16 40.95
C LYS A 486 21.62 9.39 40.06
N VAL A 487 22.65 10.20 40.24
CA VAL A 487 22.90 11.39 39.41
C VAL A 487 23.06 11.03 37.92
N GLU A 488 23.66 9.88 37.61
CA GLU A 488 23.84 9.40 36.23
C GLU A 488 22.52 9.07 35.51
N ASP A 489 21.46 8.73 36.26
CA ASP A 489 20.15 8.39 35.70
C ASP A 489 19.42 9.60 35.10
N GLN A 490 19.80 10.82 35.52
CA GLN A 490 19.18 12.06 35.04
C GLN A 490 19.30 12.22 33.51
N GLY A 491 20.41 11.77 32.92
CA GLY A 491 20.61 11.82 31.47
C GLY A 491 19.57 10.98 30.71
N ILE A 492 19.25 9.79 31.25
CA ILE A 492 18.27 8.87 30.67
C ILE A 492 16.86 9.46 30.79
N ILE A 493 16.52 10.02 31.97
CA ILE A 493 15.23 10.67 32.21
C ILE A 493 15.02 11.84 31.26
N ASN A 494 16.03 12.69 31.06
CA ASN A 494 15.97 13.83 30.15
C ASN A 494 15.78 13.39 28.69
N GLU A 495 16.43 12.30 28.24
CA GLU A 495 16.22 11.75 26.89
C GLU A 495 14.76 11.32 26.69
N LYS A 496 14.14 10.65 27.68
CA LYS A 496 12.73 10.24 27.60
C LYS A 496 11.77 11.43 27.65
N ARG A 497 12.15 12.50 28.35
CA ARG A 497 11.40 13.77 28.34
C ARG A 497 11.48 14.47 26.99
N ASP A 498 12.65 14.55 26.38
CA ASP A 498 12.83 15.12 25.03
C ASP A 498 12.00 14.36 23.99
N GLU A 499 11.91 13.03 24.12
CA GLU A 499 11.04 12.20 23.28
C GLU A 499 9.55 12.52 23.49
N PHE A 500 9.10 12.63 24.74
CA PHE A 500 7.74 13.06 25.04
C PHE A 500 7.43 14.44 24.44
N ASP A 501 8.31 15.42 24.62
CA ASP A 501 8.12 16.78 24.11
C ASP A 501 8.09 16.81 22.57
N LEU A 502 8.88 15.97 21.90
CA LEU A 502 8.83 15.81 20.45
C LEU A 502 7.44 15.35 19.98
N TYR A 503 6.86 14.34 20.62
CA TYR A 503 5.56 13.80 20.21
C TYR A 503 4.40 14.72 20.61
N VAL A 504 4.37 15.20 21.86
CA VAL A 504 3.27 16.01 22.40
C VAL A 504 3.31 17.45 21.89
N ASN A 505 4.47 18.12 21.94
CA ASN A 505 4.54 19.54 21.56
C ASN A 505 4.80 19.75 20.07
N LYS A 506 5.46 18.79 19.40
CA LYS A 506 5.85 18.90 17.98
C LYS A 506 5.24 17.83 17.08
N MET A 507 4.22 17.12 17.55
CA MET A 507 3.48 16.11 16.77
C MET A 507 4.39 15.03 16.15
N GLY A 508 5.55 14.75 16.75
CA GLY A 508 6.53 13.78 16.28
C GLY A 508 7.41 14.27 15.11
N ASP A 509 7.36 15.55 14.75
CA ASP A 509 8.14 16.12 13.64
C ASP A 509 9.30 16.98 14.15
N ARG A 510 10.52 16.46 13.98
CA ARG A 510 11.78 17.13 14.38
C ARG A 510 12.08 18.40 13.58
N SER A 511 11.45 18.59 12.42
CA SER A 511 11.64 19.78 11.60
C SER A 511 10.92 21.01 12.15
N ILE A 512 9.94 20.82 13.05
CA ILE A 512 9.20 21.90 13.70
C ILE A 512 10.12 22.65 14.68
N LYS A 513 10.36 23.93 14.37
CA LYS A 513 11.26 24.81 15.12
C LYS A 513 10.60 25.48 16.31
N THR A 514 9.30 25.69 16.27
CA THR A 514 8.54 26.23 17.39
C THR A 514 8.54 25.23 18.55
N GLU A 515 8.50 25.72 19.78
CA GLU A 515 8.49 24.87 20.97
C GLU A 515 7.24 23.99 21.01
N LYS A 516 6.10 24.54 20.58
CA LYS A 516 4.80 23.85 20.58
C LYS A 516 3.96 24.24 19.36
N VAL A 517 3.19 23.28 18.85
CA VAL A 517 2.21 23.46 17.77
C VAL A 517 0.93 22.68 18.05
N THR A 518 -0.16 23.13 17.42
CA THR A 518 -1.49 22.51 17.45
C THR A 518 -1.92 22.12 16.03
N VAL A 519 -3.02 21.38 15.88
CA VAL A 519 -3.63 21.09 14.58
C VAL A 519 -3.95 22.39 13.84
N SER A 520 -4.51 23.37 14.55
CA SER A 520 -4.81 24.69 13.98
C SER A 520 -3.57 25.45 13.47
N ASP A 521 -2.39 25.23 14.06
CA ASP A 521 -1.13 25.83 13.62
C ASP A 521 -0.58 25.16 12.35
N GLN A 522 -0.96 23.90 12.08
CA GLN A 522 -0.55 23.15 10.90
C GLN A 522 -1.43 23.42 9.68
N ILE A 523 -2.63 24.00 9.85
CA ILE A 523 -3.56 24.25 8.76
C ILE A 523 -3.80 25.75 8.56
N ASN A 524 -3.84 26.18 7.31
CA ASN A 524 -4.27 27.49 6.87
C ASN A 524 -5.74 27.46 6.43
N TYR A 525 -6.65 27.49 7.40
CA TYR A 525 -8.09 27.45 7.14
C TYR A 525 -8.59 28.59 6.24
N THR A 526 -7.86 29.71 6.13
CA THR A 526 -8.24 30.82 5.24
C THR A 526 -8.16 30.45 3.76
N LYS A 527 -7.31 29.48 3.41
CA LYS A 527 -7.12 28.96 2.05
C LYS A 527 -8.07 27.84 1.68
N ILE A 528 -8.80 27.29 2.66
CA ILE A 528 -9.76 26.23 2.40
C ILE A 528 -10.98 26.80 1.66
N THR A 529 -11.27 26.21 0.51
CA THR A 529 -12.57 26.31 -0.14
C THR A 529 -13.43 25.17 0.38
N ASN A 530 -14.58 25.49 0.98
CA ASN A 530 -15.44 24.47 1.57
C ASN A 530 -15.87 23.46 0.51
N LYS A 531 -15.68 22.18 0.80
CA LYS A 531 -16.06 21.05 -0.04
C LYS A 531 -16.62 19.95 0.85
N PHE A 532 -17.75 19.38 0.45
CA PHE A 532 -18.34 18.22 1.10
C PHE A 532 -18.83 17.29 0.01
N ASP A 533 -18.06 16.25 -0.27
CA ASP A 533 -18.25 15.40 -1.45
C ASP A 533 -17.93 13.95 -1.12
N TYR A 534 -18.86 13.06 -1.46
CA TYR A 534 -18.69 11.62 -1.36
C TYR A 534 -18.98 10.96 -2.70
N ASN A 535 -17.94 10.42 -3.33
CA ASN A 535 -18.06 9.70 -4.58
C ASN A 535 -18.27 8.21 -4.30
N SER A 536 -19.50 7.74 -4.40
CA SER A 536 -19.84 6.33 -4.14
C SER A 536 -19.21 5.33 -5.13
N LYS A 537 -18.87 5.76 -6.36
CA LYS A 537 -18.21 4.90 -7.36
C LYS A 537 -16.73 4.73 -7.05
N LYS A 538 -16.03 5.83 -6.73
CA LYS A 538 -14.60 5.82 -6.39
C LYS A 538 -14.34 5.50 -4.92
N ARG A 539 -15.38 5.51 -4.08
CA ARG A 539 -15.33 5.35 -2.62
C ARG A 539 -14.37 6.34 -1.97
N GLU A 540 -14.47 7.59 -2.42
CA GLU A 540 -13.65 8.70 -1.95
C GLU A 540 -14.53 9.72 -1.20
N LEU A 541 -14.14 10.05 0.04
CA LEU A 541 -14.78 11.07 0.87
C LEU A 541 -13.83 12.25 1.09
N ILE A 542 -14.25 13.44 0.64
CA ILE A 542 -13.54 14.70 0.88
C ILE A 542 -14.44 15.65 1.66
N ILE A 543 -14.00 16.00 2.86
CA ILE A 543 -14.61 17.05 3.68
C ILE A 543 -13.54 18.10 3.94
N LEU A 544 -13.73 19.29 3.40
CA LEU A 544 -12.90 20.46 3.65
C LEU A 544 -13.82 21.56 4.15
N ASN A 545 -13.64 22.03 5.38
CA ASN A 545 -14.50 23.06 5.93
C ASN A 545 -13.70 24.03 6.81
N LYS A 546 -13.74 25.31 6.46
CA LYS A 546 -13.16 26.37 7.30
C LYS A 546 -14.13 26.94 8.32
N ASP A 547 -15.42 26.70 8.14
CA ASP A 547 -16.43 27.15 9.09
C ASP A 547 -16.49 26.18 10.27
N ARG A 548 -17.04 26.63 11.39
CA ARG A 548 -17.18 25.77 12.57
C ARG A 548 -18.43 24.90 12.47
N LYS A 549 -18.50 24.09 11.40
CA LYS A 549 -19.60 23.16 11.13
C LYS A 549 -19.26 21.74 11.52
N ASN A 550 -20.25 21.06 12.07
CA ASN A 550 -20.13 19.68 12.51
C ASN A 550 -20.46 18.72 11.37
N PHE A 551 -19.80 17.56 11.34
CA PHE A 551 -19.98 16.54 10.32
C PHE A 551 -20.12 15.14 10.92
N ALA A 552 -21.00 14.32 10.35
CA ALA A 552 -21.19 12.93 10.73
C ALA A 552 -20.92 11.99 9.55
N VAL A 553 -20.05 11.00 9.77
CA VAL A 553 -19.89 9.85 8.86
C VAL A 553 -20.71 8.70 9.44
N ILE A 554 -21.70 8.25 8.67
CA ILE A 554 -22.74 7.34 9.13
C ILE A 554 -22.69 6.08 8.28
N GLY A 555 -22.15 5.01 8.85
CA GLY A 555 -22.18 3.69 8.24
C GLY A 555 -23.48 2.92 8.50
N PRO A 556 -23.58 1.67 8.03
CA PRO A 556 -24.67 0.78 8.37
C PRO A 556 -24.86 0.67 9.89
N ASN A 557 -26.11 0.55 10.34
CA ASN A 557 -26.50 0.47 11.75
C ASN A 557 -26.19 1.74 12.59
N GLY A 558 -25.81 2.86 11.97
CA GLY A 558 -25.65 4.14 12.67
C GLY A 558 -26.98 4.70 13.16
N ASP A 559 -27.08 5.01 14.45
CA ASP A 559 -28.27 5.62 15.06
C ASP A 559 -28.11 7.14 15.12
N LYS A 560 -28.84 7.83 14.24
CA LYS A 560 -28.79 9.28 14.11
C LYS A 560 -29.39 10.04 15.30
N SER A 561 -30.12 9.37 16.19
CA SER A 561 -30.76 10.03 17.33
C SER A 561 -29.77 10.61 18.34
N VAL A 562 -28.50 10.17 18.30
CA VAL A 562 -27.42 10.68 19.14
C VAL A 562 -26.76 11.96 18.58
N LEU A 563 -27.08 12.34 17.33
CA LEU A 563 -26.52 13.52 16.70
C LEU A 563 -27.19 14.82 17.19
N PRO A 564 -26.43 15.91 17.33
CA PRO A 564 -27.00 17.25 17.46
C PRO A 564 -27.84 17.68 16.24
N ASP A 565 -28.73 18.66 16.43
CA ASP A 565 -29.66 19.14 15.39
C ASP A 565 -28.98 19.76 14.15
N ASP A 566 -27.74 20.27 14.26
CA ASP A 566 -27.02 20.97 13.17
C ASP A 566 -25.71 20.24 12.80
N VAL A 567 -25.84 19.07 12.19
CA VAL A 567 -24.72 18.25 11.71
C VAL A 567 -24.89 17.91 10.23
N ASN A 568 -23.81 18.06 9.46
CA ASN A 568 -23.80 17.69 8.05
C ASN A 568 -23.47 16.19 7.93
N GLU A 569 -24.41 15.42 7.42
CA GLU A 569 -24.32 13.96 7.41
C GLU A 569 -23.87 13.42 6.05
N VAL A 570 -22.99 12.43 6.07
CA VAL A 570 -22.68 11.56 4.92
C VAL A 570 -22.95 10.11 5.30
N SER A 571 -23.69 9.40 4.44
CA SER A 571 -23.89 7.96 4.59
C SER A 571 -22.91 7.18 3.74
N VAL A 572 -22.20 6.24 4.35
CA VAL A 572 -21.23 5.34 3.71
C VAL A 572 -21.69 3.89 3.83
N ASP A 573 -21.24 3.02 2.91
CA ASP A 573 -21.39 1.57 3.04
C ASP A 573 -20.27 1.01 3.95
N ASN A 574 -20.29 -0.31 4.21
CA ASN A 574 -19.25 -0.97 5.04
C ASN A 574 -17.96 -1.30 4.24
N ASP A 575 -17.88 -0.84 3.00
CA ASP A 575 -16.70 -1.06 2.20
C ASP A 575 -15.63 0.01 2.47
N LEU A 576 -14.41 -0.25 2.02
CA LEU A 576 -13.28 0.65 2.26
C LEU A 576 -13.52 2.00 1.58
N VAL A 577 -13.64 3.07 2.37
CA VAL A 577 -13.73 4.46 1.93
C VAL A 577 -12.37 5.13 2.13
N LYS A 578 -11.76 5.60 1.04
CA LYS A 578 -10.57 6.46 1.09
C LYS A 578 -11.01 7.88 1.41
N GLY A 579 -10.38 8.60 2.32
CA GLY A 579 -10.83 9.96 2.58
C GLY A 579 -9.88 10.90 3.30
N LEU A 580 -10.21 12.18 3.16
CA LEU A 580 -9.54 13.28 3.84
C LEU A 580 -10.60 14.22 4.42
N ILE A 581 -10.64 14.30 5.74
CA ILE A 581 -11.56 15.14 6.49
C ILE A 581 -10.74 16.22 7.19
N ILE A 582 -10.98 17.48 6.84
CA ILE A 582 -10.36 18.68 7.43
C ILE A 582 -11.46 19.67 7.79
N THR A 583 -11.72 19.89 9.08
CA THR A 583 -12.77 20.82 9.54
C THR A 583 -12.35 21.60 10.79
N ASN A 584 -13.10 22.66 11.12
CA ASN A 584 -13.00 23.35 12.41
C ASN A 584 -14.06 22.90 13.43
N GLY A 585 -15.09 22.17 12.99
CA GLY A 585 -16.16 21.66 13.86
C GLY A 585 -15.98 20.20 14.25
N ASP A 586 -16.93 19.67 14.99
CA ASP A 586 -16.85 18.34 15.57
C ASP A 586 -17.12 17.25 14.51
N ILE A 587 -16.49 16.09 14.71
CA ILE A 587 -16.66 14.92 13.84
C ILE A 587 -17.34 13.80 14.62
N TYR A 588 -18.39 13.24 14.03
CA TYR A 588 -19.15 12.12 14.58
C TYR A 588 -19.00 10.89 13.67
N LEU A 589 -18.64 9.75 14.25
CA LEU A 589 -18.47 8.48 13.56
C LEU A 589 -19.49 7.47 14.11
N LEU A 590 -20.45 7.07 13.28
CA LEU A 590 -21.60 6.25 13.69
C LEU A 590 -21.71 4.97 12.86
N GLY A 591 -22.12 3.87 13.49
CA GLY A 591 -22.33 2.58 12.82
C GLY A 591 -21.03 1.88 12.43
N GLU A 592 -21.11 1.01 11.43
CA GLU A 592 -19.97 0.28 10.85
C GLU A 592 -19.23 1.14 9.84
N ILE A 593 -17.96 1.43 10.10
CA ILE A 593 -17.15 2.32 9.24
C ILE A 593 -15.86 1.61 8.87
N ASN A 594 -15.49 1.65 7.59
CA ASN A 594 -14.19 1.21 7.11
C ASN A 594 -13.53 2.35 6.33
N PHE A 595 -12.74 3.17 7.05
CA PHE A 595 -12.17 4.42 6.53
C PHE A 595 -10.65 4.33 6.46
N MET A 596 -10.07 4.68 5.31
CA MET A 596 -8.63 4.81 5.14
C MET A 596 -8.26 6.25 4.77
N GLY A 597 -7.49 6.91 5.61
CA GLY A 597 -6.95 8.23 5.31
C GLY A 597 -6.67 9.05 6.56
N SER A 598 -7.11 10.31 6.57
CA SER A 598 -6.86 11.22 7.70
C SER A 598 -8.09 12.00 8.10
N ILE A 599 -8.36 12.02 9.40
CA ILE A 599 -9.38 12.84 10.06
C ILE A 599 -8.66 13.93 10.86
N ILE A 600 -8.82 15.18 10.43
CA ILE A 600 -8.12 16.34 10.97
C ILE A 600 -9.16 17.39 11.38
N THR A 601 -9.20 17.74 12.65
CA THR A 601 -10.18 18.71 13.14
C THR A 601 -9.64 19.59 14.27
N THR A 602 -10.16 20.81 14.42
CA THR A 602 -9.99 21.57 15.69
C THR A 602 -11.13 21.32 16.69
N GLY A 603 -12.12 20.52 16.30
CA GLY A 603 -13.30 20.11 17.06
C GLY A 603 -13.08 18.82 17.85
N ASP A 604 -14.11 18.43 18.60
CA ASP A 604 -14.15 17.13 19.29
C ASP A 604 -14.41 15.99 18.28
N ILE A 605 -13.92 14.78 18.59
CA ILE A 605 -14.20 13.57 17.81
C ILE A 605 -15.04 12.63 18.66
N TYR A 606 -16.17 12.21 18.12
CA TYR A 606 -17.09 11.30 18.79
C TYR A 606 -17.24 9.99 18.03
N ILE A 607 -17.07 8.88 18.73
CA ILE A 607 -17.29 7.53 18.24
C ILE A 607 -18.52 6.94 18.94
N TYR A 608 -19.56 6.69 18.16
CA TYR A 608 -20.90 6.31 18.62
C TYR A 608 -21.45 5.03 17.97
N ASN A 609 -22.41 4.44 18.67
CA ASN A 609 -23.19 3.23 18.37
C ASN A 609 -22.41 1.93 18.21
N ASP A 610 -23.12 0.82 18.42
CA ASP A 610 -22.63 -0.54 18.18
C ASP A 610 -22.36 -0.76 16.68
N GLY A 611 -21.19 -1.29 16.36
CA GLY A 611 -20.68 -1.42 14.99
C GLY A 611 -19.18 -1.20 14.96
N LEU A 612 -18.46 -2.01 14.19
CA LEU A 612 -17.01 -1.95 14.10
C LEU A 612 -16.57 -0.74 13.27
N LYS A 613 -15.67 0.08 13.84
CA LYS A 613 -15.07 1.23 13.16
C LYS A 613 -13.60 0.94 12.92
N LYS A 614 -13.27 0.63 11.67
CA LYS A 614 -11.91 0.47 11.17
C LYS A 614 -11.44 1.80 10.59
N ILE A 615 -10.39 2.36 11.18
CA ILE A 615 -9.77 3.60 10.75
C ILE A 615 -8.31 3.28 10.46
N SER A 616 -7.93 3.22 9.19
CA SER A 616 -6.56 2.99 8.77
C SER A 616 -5.95 4.24 8.14
N HIS A 617 -4.61 4.29 8.07
CA HIS A 617 -3.90 5.39 7.43
C HIS A 617 -3.00 4.89 6.30
N SER A 618 -3.09 5.53 5.14
CA SER A 618 -2.16 5.35 4.02
C SER A 618 -1.65 6.71 3.58
N ILE A 619 -0.34 6.91 3.75
CA ILE A 619 0.30 8.18 3.43
C ILE A 619 0.19 8.51 1.93
N ASP A 620 0.30 7.50 1.07
CA ASP A 620 0.17 7.65 -0.38
C ASP A 620 -1.27 7.97 -0.80
N ALA A 621 -2.26 7.31 -0.18
CA ALA A 621 -3.67 7.60 -0.47
C ALA A 621 -4.02 9.04 -0.08
N VAL A 622 -3.59 9.49 1.10
CA VAL A 622 -3.84 10.86 1.56
C VAL A 622 -3.09 11.88 0.69
N ALA A 623 -1.84 11.62 0.33
CA ALA A 623 -1.09 12.47 -0.59
C ALA A 623 -1.80 12.60 -1.96
N LYS A 624 -2.30 11.49 -2.52
CA LYS A 624 -3.09 11.48 -3.77
C LYS A 624 -4.35 12.34 -3.64
N LEU A 625 -5.08 12.25 -2.52
CA LEU A 625 -6.27 13.08 -2.26
C LEU A 625 -5.90 14.57 -2.13
N ILE A 626 -4.79 14.90 -1.48
CA ILE A 626 -4.28 16.29 -1.37
C ILE A 626 -3.98 16.85 -2.77
N TYR A 627 -3.29 16.08 -3.61
CA TYR A 627 -2.93 16.48 -4.97
C TYR A 627 -4.16 16.66 -5.88
N LYS A 628 -5.02 15.64 -5.96
CA LYS A 628 -6.23 15.65 -6.80
C LYS A 628 -7.18 16.82 -6.47
N ASN A 629 -7.17 17.30 -5.23
CA ASN A 629 -8.02 18.40 -4.78
C ASN A 629 -7.33 19.77 -4.78
N ASP A 630 -6.06 19.87 -5.20
CA ASP A 630 -5.27 21.11 -5.25
C ASP A 630 -5.24 21.87 -3.91
N ILE A 631 -4.97 21.15 -2.82
CA ILE A 631 -5.00 21.69 -1.45
C ILE A 631 -3.64 21.61 -0.74
N LEU A 632 -2.54 21.48 -1.48
CA LEU A 632 -1.22 21.40 -0.87
C LEU A 632 -0.87 22.65 -0.03
N ASP A 633 -1.35 23.80 -0.48
CA ASP A 633 -0.98 25.10 0.08
C ASP A 633 -1.72 25.47 1.38
N ILE A 634 -2.65 24.61 1.83
CA ILE A 634 -3.33 24.74 3.12
C ILE A 634 -2.43 24.28 4.27
N PHE A 635 -1.44 23.41 4.03
CA PHE A 635 -0.59 22.88 5.10
C PHE A 635 0.60 23.82 5.39
N LYS A 636 0.82 24.10 6.68
CA LYS A 636 1.90 24.95 7.21
C LYS A 636 2.92 24.08 7.94
N ASN A 637 4.15 24.59 8.12
CA ASN A 637 5.22 23.87 8.85
C ASN A 637 5.52 22.48 8.27
N ASN A 638 5.44 22.33 6.95
CA ASN A 638 5.71 21.06 6.30
C ASN A 638 7.14 20.58 6.60
N SER A 639 7.27 19.27 6.74
CA SER A 639 8.53 18.59 6.91
C SER A 639 9.44 18.81 5.70
N ASN A 640 10.75 18.66 5.94
CA ASN A 640 11.72 18.57 4.86
C ASN A 640 11.55 17.28 4.04
N ASN A 641 10.93 16.25 4.64
CA ASN A 641 10.62 15.01 3.95
C ASN A 641 9.47 15.21 2.98
N LYS A 642 9.57 14.57 1.82
CA LYS A 642 8.57 14.63 0.76
C LYS A 642 8.22 13.24 0.28
N ILE A 643 7.01 13.10 -0.24
CA ILE A 643 6.57 11.92 -0.98
C ILE A 643 6.49 12.28 -2.44
N THR A 644 6.99 11.37 -3.28
CA THR A 644 6.88 11.48 -4.73
C THR A 644 5.59 10.80 -5.16
N LEU A 645 4.71 11.56 -5.79
CA LEU A 645 3.55 11.03 -6.50
C LEU A 645 3.77 11.15 -7.99
N GLU A 646 3.53 10.06 -8.70
CA GLU A 646 3.50 10.07 -10.15
C GLU A 646 2.10 10.50 -10.62
N SER A 647 2.03 11.56 -11.44
CA SER A 647 0.84 11.98 -12.19
C SER A 647 1.13 12.03 -13.69
N ASP A 648 0.10 12.29 -14.50
CA ASP A 648 0.24 12.49 -15.96
C ASP A 648 0.99 11.32 -16.61
N ILE A 649 0.47 10.12 -16.34
CA ILE A 649 1.01 8.86 -16.83
C ILE A 649 0.71 8.79 -18.32
N ASP A 650 1.71 9.08 -19.12
CA ASP A 650 1.69 8.94 -20.57
C ASP A 650 2.35 7.63 -20.97
N ILE A 651 1.71 6.94 -21.91
CA ILE A 651 2.20 5.69 -22.48
C ILE A 651 2.79 6.00 -23.84
N ASN A 652 4.11 5.89 -23.95
CA ASN A 652 4.84 6.20 -25.17
C ASN A 652 5.43 4.94 -25.80
N LYS A 653 5.55 4.97 -27.14
CA LYS A 653 6.22 3.93 -27.93
C LYS A 653 7.60 4.40 -28.40
N ALA A 654 8.55 3.49 -28.57
CA ALA A 654 9.83 3.79 -29.19
C ALA A 654 9.66 3.97 -30.72
N GLU A 655 10.24 5.02 -31.32
CA GLU A 655 10.12 5.35 -32.75
C GLU A 655 10.80 4.36 -33.73
N HIS A 656 11.14 3.15 -33.31
CA HIS A 656 11.87 2.19 -34.13
C HIS A 656 11.06 0.94 -34.42
N GLY A 657 10.63 0.87 -35.68
CA GLY A 657 9.77 -0.18 -36.22
C GLY A 657 10.31 -1.58 -35.98
N ASN A 658 9.38 -2.44 -35.57
CA ASN A 658 9.53 -3.88 -35.40
C ASN A 658 10.52 -4.48 -36.41
N GLY A 659 11.58 -5.13 -35.92
CA GLY A 659 12.55 -5.90 -36.70
C GLY A 659 11.98 -7.17 -37.36
N ILE A 660 10.72 -7.14 -37.80
CA ILE A 660 10.02 -8.23 -38.46
C ILE A 660 10.69 -8.48 -39.82
N GLN A 661 11.39 -9.61 -39.92
CA GLN A 661 11.90 -10.13 -41.18
C GLN A 661 10.72 -10.73 -41.96
N ILE A 662 10.17 -9.97 -42.91
CA ILE A 662 9.00 -10.38 -43.71
C ILE A 662 9.24 -11.71 -44.46
N THR A 663 10.51 -12.03 -44.76
CA THR A 663 10.91 -13.31 -45.38
C THR A 663 10.58 -14.52 -44.52
N ASP A 664 10.45 -14.34 -43.21
CA ASP A 664 10.18 -15.42 -42.25
C ASP A 664 8.67 -15.63 -42.06
N LEU A 665 7.84 -14.74 -42.61
CA LEU A 665 6.37 -14.79 -42.54
C LEU A 665 5.72 -15.49 -43.73
N ILE A 666 6.47 -15.85 -44.77
CA ILE A 666 5.95 -16.60 -45.92
C ILE A 666 6.78 -17.86 -46.15
N GLU A 667 6.15 -19.01 -45.96
CA GLU A 667 6.74 -20.30 -46.30
C GLU A 667 6.10 -20.87 -47.57
N VAL A 668 6.93 -21.34 -48.50
CA VAL A 668 6.50 -21.91 -49.78
C VAL A 668 6.63 -23.42 -49.74
N ARG A 669 5.52 -24.15 -49.94
CA ARG A 669 5.45 -25.61 -49.86
C ARG A 669 4.83 -26.24 -51.10
N ASN A 670 4.97 -27.56 -51.22
CA ASN A 670 4.20 -28.41 -52.13
C ASN A 670 4.28 -28.04 -53.62
N TRP A 671 5.40 -27.46 -54.07
CA TRP A 671 5.61 -27.12 -55.48
C TRP A 671 5.47 -28.36 -56.36
N LYS A 672 4.50 -28.34 -57.28
CA LYS A 672 4.24 -29.45 -58.21
C LYS A 672 3.80 -28.92 -59.57
N LEU A 673 4.39 -29.49 -60.62
CA LEU A 673 3.89 -29.33 -61.99
C LEU A 673 2.61 -30.17 -62.17
N ILE A 674 1.53 -29.53 -62.61
CA ILE A 674 0.27 -30.20 -62.93
C ILE A 674 0.19 -30.39 -64.45
N ARG A 675 -0.27 -31.58 -64.87
CA ARG A 675 -0.32 -31.97 -66.29
C ARG A 675 -1.54 -31.41 -67.00
#